data_AF-A0A0F2PLH2-F1
#
_entry.id   AF-A0A0F2PLH2-F1
#
_cell.length_a   1.000
_cell.length_b   1.000
_cell.length_c   1.000
_cell.angle_alpha   90.00
_cell.angle_beta   90.00
_cell.angle_gamma   90.00
#
_symmetry.space_group_name_H-M   'P 1'
#
loop_
_entity.id
_entity.type
_entity.pdbx_description
1 polymer ?
#
loop_
_entity_poly.entity_id
_entity_poly.type
_entity_poly.pdbx_seq_one_letter_code
_entity_poly.pdbx_strand_id
1 'polypeptide(L)'
;MSYDILVVGSGIGGMESAIKLGDMGYKVLVVEKDSSVGGKMILLSKVFPTLDCASCISTPKMAATVNHPNIDVMTYSEVEQVQRVQNGQFKVRVRRKPTFINQSACTGCRQCEEVCHVAVPDQFNFDLVARRAAYIPFPQAVPKKAIIEKRGSSPCSFTCPAGIKAHGYVALARSGKFDEAFNLVLDSTPLVGSLGRACYAPCEGQCTRGGLEGPVEIRRLKSYIAERHYHAHPQPPALTTAEPKGRQVAVVGSGPAGLTCAFQLARQGYGVKIFEAASRPGGMLGLAIPAYRLPREVLDRDIQNVTALGVEIATNTRVNNIDSLQEQGFNAVFLATGTPGNARLGVAGENLNGVTGALEFLRRVNLGEDVNLQGQKVVVIGGGNVAMDAARVAARLGAAQVALHYRRSREDMPAHGWEVEAAGVEGVEFHYFSAPVKFNGQDGQLNTVELIRLEPGAPDAGGRPKPVPVQGTEHQVAADLVITAVGLVPQAAGLADGLKLNPNGTVLVNADTLQTAVPHVFAGGDVVTGPSMIVNAAAQGKKAAFYIDRYLRGEQLAGVNYDDRLPVVDQKEVMGRQQSYSNLPAVGTKNQNGTNMTGQTSAGSVTEPALTEAEARYSAGRCLDCGVCSECSQCITTCPANAVDMAMRERVEEVEAAAVIMSTGFKLFPAELKTQYGYGTLKNVITGMQMDRLLAPTRPYNSVLRPGDGKVPDNIAFVLCTGSRDCTVDNQLCSRVCCMYSVKHNQLIMGALPLADVTVYYMDIRAFSKGYDEFYQQAEAMGANFVRGRIARIDENQDGNLVLQYEDIANGGQTVTAEHDLVVLSVGMLPNTDAYNIFSGESLQTDDFSFVKEMDEDIDPGRTSIDGVFVAGTASGARDIPDSILHAGAAAAQAAAYVERARVKR
;
A
#
# COMPACT_ATOMS: atom_id res chain seq x y z
N MET A 1 14.38 17.17 25.55
CA MET A 1 13.82 18.51 25.87
C MET A 1 13.18 18.44 27.25
N SER A 2 13.23 19.50 28.05
CA SER A 2 12.68 19.49 29.42
C SER A 2 11.48 20.41 29.53
N TYR A 3 10.40 19.91 30.11
CA TYR A 3 9.13 20.58 30.34
C TYR A 3 8.80 20.56 31.83
N ASP A 4 7.99 21.51 32.27
CA ASP A 4 7.47 21.46 33.63
C ASP A 4 6.37 20.40 33.72
N ILE A 5 5.47 20.37 32.74
CA ILE A 5 4.29 19.51 32.77
C ILE A 5 4.04 18.90 31.40
N LEU A 6 3.79 17.59 31.37
CA LEU A 6 3.28 16.88 30.20
C LEU A 6 1.77 16.70 30.34
N VAL A 7 1.01 17.02 29.28
CA VAL A 7 -0.42 16.71 29.17
C VAL A 7 -0.60 15.65 28.08
N VAL A 8 -1.17 14.50 28.46
CA VAL A 8 -1.44 13.39 27.54
C VAL A 8 -2.89 13.45 27.08
N GLY A 9 -3.11 13.88 25.84
CA GLY A 9 -4.42 14.09 25.22
C GLY A 9 -4.85 15.56 25.18
N SER A 10 -5.43 15.99 24.07
CA SER A 10 -5.86 17.38 23.82
C SER A 10 -7.37 17.53 23.64
N GLY A 11 -8.13 16.72 24.38
CA GLY A 11 -9.56 16.97 24.57
C GLY A 11 -9.82 18.26 25.35
N ILE A 12 -11.09 18.58 25.60
CA ILE A 12 -11.46 19.82 26.31
C ILE A 12 -10.76 19.95 27.67
N GLY A 13 -10.61 18.85 28.41
CA GLY A 13 -9.89 18.83 29.69
C GLY A 13 -8.40 19.09 29.51
N GLY A 14 -7.72 18.37 28.61
CA GLY A 14 -6.29 18.53 28.37
C GLY A 14 -5.92 19.92 27.86
N MET A 15 -6.69 20.47 26.92
CA MET A 15 -6.49 21.85 26.44
C MET A 15 -6.70 22.87 27.55
N GLU A 16 -7.75 22.70 28.37
CA GLU A 16 -8.00 23.60 29.50
C GLU A 16 -6.86 23.56 30.53
N SER A 17 -6.40 22.36 30.91
CA SER A 17 -5.26 22.20 31.81
C SER A 17 -4.00 22.85 31.24
N ALA A 18 -3.71 22.62 29.95
CA ALA A 18 -2.54 23.17 29.29
C ALA A 18 -2.56 24.70 29.23
N ILE A 19 -3.71 25.31 28.86
CA ILE A 19 -3.88 26.76 28.79
C ILE A 19 -3.68 27.37 30.18
N LYS A 20 -4.36 26.87 31.21
CA LYS A 20 -4.22 27.40 32.58
C LYS A 20 -2.78 27.33 33.08
N LEU A 21 -2.10 26.22 32.84
CA LEU A 21 -0.69 26.05 33.24
C LEU A 21 0.25 26.97 32.44
N GLY A 22 -0.01 27.12 31.14
CA GLY A 22 0.71 28.06 30.28
C GLY A 22 0.55 29.50 30.76
N ASP A 23 -0.67 29.92 31.11
CA ASP A 23 -1.00 31.24 31.65
C ASP A 23 -0.32 31.49 33.00
N MET A 24 -0.12 30.43 33.81
CA MET A 24 0.66 30.48 35.05
C MET A 24 2.18 30.56 34.81
N GLY A 25 2.65 30.45 33.56
CA GLY A 25 4.06 30.56 33.19
C GLY A 25 4.83 29.23 33.13
N TYR A 26 4.16 28.08 33.26
CA TYR A 26 4.80 26.77 33.13
C TYR A 26 5.04 26.39 31.67
N LYS A 27 6.16 25.73 31.39
CA LYS A 27 6.40 25.10 30.08
C LYS A 27 5.64 23.78 29.98
N VAL A 28 4.65 23.74 29.11
CA VAL A 28 3.77 22.59 28.94
C VAL A 28 4.02 21.90 27.61
N LEU A 29 4.09 20.57 27.61
CA LEU A 29 4.03 19.76 26.40
C LEU A 29 2.66 19.08 26.31
N VAL A 30 1.94 19.27 25.22
CA VAL A 30 0.70 18.53 24.92
C VAL A 30 1.00 17.47 23.85
N VAL A 31 0.70 16.21 24.14
CA VAL A 31 0.82 15.10 23.17
C VAL A 31 -0.57 14.65 22.75
N GLU A 32 -0.84 14.70 21.44
CA GLU A 32 -2.11 14.31 20.83
C GLU A 32 -1.88 13.25 19.75
N LYS A 33 -2.61 12.13 19.85
CA LYS A 33 -2.50 10.99 18.92
C LYS A 33 -3.10 11.29 17.56
N ASP A 34 -4.08 12.19 17.50
CA ASP A 34 -4.71 12.67 16.29
C ASP A 34 -3.92 13.84 15.67
N SER A 35 -4.12 14.11 14.38
CA SER A 35 -3.38 15.16 13.65
C SER A 35 -3.91 16.58 13.89
N SER A 36 -4.91 16.74 14.74
CA SER A 36 -5.45 18.01 15.21
C SER A 36 -5.80 17.89 16.69
N VAL A 37 -5.68 18.99 17.42
CA VAL A 37 -6.25 19.09 18.77
C VAL A 37 -7.78 19.18 18.73
N GLY A 38 -8.45 19.03 19.89
CA GLY A 38 -9.90 19.23 20.03
C GLY A 38 -10.64 18.03 20.64
N GLY A 39 -10.04 16.84 20.63
CA GLY A 39 -10.60 15.59 21.12
C GLY A 39 -12.03 15.32 20.61
N LYS A 40 -12.91 14.78 21.46
CA LYS A 40 -14.28 14.44 21.03
C LYS A 40 -15.25 15.62 20.97
N MET A 41 -14.95 16.73 21.67
CA MET A 41 -15.87 17.87 21.71
C MET A 41 -16.04 18.51 20.33
N ILE A 42 -14.98 18.55 19.52
CA ILE A 42 -15.04 19.11 18.16
C ILE A 42 -15.90 18.29 17.19
N LEU A 43 -16.20 17.04 17.53
CA LEU A 43 -17.07 16.17 16.73
C LEU A 43 -18.56 16.53 16.90
N LEU A 44 -18.89 17.25 17.98
CA LEU A 44 -20.25 17.66 18.29
C LEU A 44 -20.69 18.85 17.42
N SER A 45 -21.95 18.86 17.03
CA SER A 45 -22.67 19.94 16.37
C SER A 45 -22.93 21.09 17.35
N LYS A 46 -23.67 20.79 18.41
CA LYS A 46 -24.04 21.70 19.48
C LYS A 46 -23.84 21.06 20.86
N VAL A 47 -23.67 21.90 21.87
CA VAL A 47 -23.62 21.47 23.28
C VAL A 47 -25.01 21.54 23.91
N PHE A 48 -25.23 20.77 24.96
CA PHE A 48 -26.43 20.88 25.80
C PHE A 48 -26.05 21.56 27.13
N PRO A 49 -26.98 22.27 27.79
CA PRO A 49 -28.39 22.48 27.41
C PRO A 49 -28.58 23.74 26.54
N THR A 50 -27.53 24.53 26.31
CA THR A 50 -27.64 25.87 25.69
C THR A 50 -27.80 25.84 24.17
N LEU A 51 -27.58 24.70 23.51
CA LEU A 51 -27.58 24.56 22.05
C LEU A 51 -26.55 25.47 21.34
N ASP A 52 -25.51 25.90 22.05
CA ASP A 52 -24.40 26.64 21.46
C ASP A 52 -23.59 25.75 20.52
N CYS A 53 -23.02 26.36 19.48
CA CYS A 53 -22.15 25.65 18.54
C CYS A 53 -20.90 25.14 19.26
N ALA A 54 -20.65 23.83 19.22
CA ALA A 54 -19.52 23.24 19.94
C ALA A 54 -18.18 23.69 19.34
N SER A 55 -18.09 23.86 18.02
CA SER A 55 -16.90 24.41 17.36
C SER A 55 -16.63 25.87 17.74
N CYS A 56 -17.67 26.69 17.95
CA CYS A 56 -17.49 28.07 18.40
C CYS A 56 -16.86 28.17 19.79
N ILE A 57 -17.01 27.15 20.63
CA ILE A 57 -16.42 27.07 21.96
C ILE A 57 -15.03 26.42 21.91
N SER A 58 -14.89 25.33 21.15
CA SER A 58 -13.65 24.53 21.14
C SER A 58 -12.56 25.10 20.25
N THR A 59 -12.88 25.65 19.07
CA THR A 59 -11.86 26.17 18.14
C THR A 59 -11.04 27.33 18.73
N PRO A 60 -11.60 28.31 19.48
CA PRO A 60 -10.78 29.31 20.17
C PRO A 60 -9.80 28.69 21.17
N LYS A 61 -10.22 27.66 21.92
CA LYS A 61 -9.32 26.95 22.85
C LYS A 61 -8.25 26.17 22.10
N MET A 62 -8.60 25.49 21.00
CA MET A 62 -7.64 24.80 20.14
C MET A 62 -6.57 25.77 19.61
N ALA A 63 -6.99 26.94 19.12
CA ALA A 63 -6.08 27.98 18.65
C ALA A 63 -5.23 28.56 19.80
N ALA A 64 -5.82 28.77 20.98
CA ALA A 64 -5.10 29.22 22.16
C ALA A 64 -4.03 28.21 22.56
N THR A 65 -4.34 26.91 22.66
CA THR A 65 -3.38 25.87 23.01
C THR A 65 -2.21 25.81 22.03
N VAL A 66 -2.46 25.82 20.72
CA VAL A 66 -1.41 25.65 19.69
C VAL A 66 -0.54 26.90 19.50
N ASN A 67 -1.07 28.10 19.75
CA ASN A 67 -0.31 29.36 19.59
C ASN A 67 0.20 29.93 20.92
N HIS A 68 0.01 29.24 22.04
CA HIS A 68 0.43 29.74 23.35
C HIS A 68 1.97 29.71 23.45
N PRO A 69 2.64 30.79 23.91
CA PRO A 69 4.10 30.87 23.94
C PRO A 69 4.78 29.86 24.89
N ASN A 70 4.04 29.37 25.89
CA ASN A 70 4.51 28.40 26.88
C ASN A 70 4.02 26.95 26.62
N ILE A 71 3.32 26.68 25.51
CA ILE A 71 2.79 25.35 25.21
C ILE A 71 3.38 24.86 23.88
N ASP A 72 4.08 23.73 23.94
CA ASP A 72 4.46 22.97 22.76
C ASP A 72 3.44 21.86 22.50
N VAL A 73 3.03 21.68 21.24
CA VAL A 73 2.03 20.67 20.87
C VAL A 73 2.62 19.68 19.87
N MET A 74 2.60 18.39 20.25
CA MET A 74 2.96 17.27 19.40
C MET A 74 1.69 16.53 18.96
N THR A 75 1.11 16.96 17.83
CA THR A 75 0.01 16.24 17.17
C THR A 75 0.53 15.06 16.36
N TYR A 76 -0.34 14.07 16.14
CA TYR A 76 -0.04 12.81 15.47
C TYR A 76 1.08 12.02 16.17
N SER A 77 1.11 12.10 17.50
CA SER A 77 2.13 11.51 18.37
C SER A 77 1.48 10.80 19.56
N GLU A 78 2.08 9.70 20.01
CA GLU A 78 1.57 8.89 21.11
C GLU A 78 2.66 8.73 22.19
N VAL A 79 2.25 8.74 23.45
CA VAL A 79 3.15 8.43 24.57
C VAL A 79 3.28 6.91 24.67
N GLU A 80 4.47 6.37 24.42
CA GLU A 80 4.75 4.94 24.55
C GLU A 80 5.05 4.56 25.99
N GLN A 81 5.82 5.40 26.69
CA GLN A 81 6.37 5.09 27.99
C GLN A 81 6.56 6.34 28.83
N VAL A 82 6.22 6.25 30.11
CA VAL A 82 6.46 7.22 31.18
C VAL A 82 7.16 6.49 32.32
N GLN A 83 8.38 6.91 32.64
CA GLN A 83 9.21 6.31 33.67
C GLN A 83 9.70 7.37 34.64
N ARG A 84 9.52 7.15 35.94
CA ARG A 84 10.12 8.03 36.95
C ARG A 84 11.63 7.80 37.03
N VAL A 85 12.39 8.89 37.07
CA VAL A 85 13.85 8.89 37.24
C VAL A 85 14.25 9.36 38.64
N GLN A 86 15.51 9.11 39.04
CA GLN A 86 16.01 9.32 40.41
C GLN A 86 15.85 10.76 40.93
N ASN A 87 15.75 11.76 40.06
CA ASN A 87 15.59 13.17 40.43
C ASN A 87 14.12 13.59 40.67
N GLY A 88 13.19 12.62 40.70
CA GLY A 88 11.76 12.81 40.90
C GLY A 88 10.95 13.16 39.64
N GLN A 89 11.61 13.47 38.52
CA GLN A 89 10.96 13.76 37.24
C GLN A 89 10.57 12.50 36.48
N PHE A 90 9.83 12.69 35.39
CA PHE A 90 9.42 11.66 34.46
C PHE A 90 10.22 11.78 33.16
N LYS A 91 10.85 10.68 32.76
CA LYS A 91 11.38 10.48 31.41
C LYS A 91 10.28 9.84 30.56
N VAL A 92 9.96 10.46 29.44
CA VAL A 92 8.83 10.10 28.60
C VAL A 92 9.32 9.82 27.19
N ARG A 93 8.90 8.69 26.63
CA ARG A 93 9.14 8.32 25.23
C ARG A 93 7.89 8.60 24.41
N VAL A 94 8.02 9.49 23.44
CA VAL A 94 6.95 9.90 22.54
C VAL A 94 7.24 9.36 21.15
N ARG A 95 6.32 8.54 20.62
CA ARG A 95 6.35 8.04 19.24
C ARG A 95 5.60 9.01 18.34
N ARG A 96 6.32 9.60 17.39
CA ARG A 96 5.77 10.50 16.38
C ARG A 96 5.54 9.76 15.07
N LYS A 97 4.28 9.63 14.69
CA LYS A 97 3.89 8.95 13.44
C LYS A 97 4.27 9.81 12.23
N PRO A 98 4.67 9.22 11.09
CA PRO A 98 4.97 9.98 9.88
C PRO A 98 3.67 10.54 9.29
N THR A 99 3.61 11.87 9.15
CA THR A 99 2.49 12.55 8.47
C THR A 99 2.63 12.53 6.95
N PHE A 100 3.84 12.23 6.45
CA PHE A 100 4.28 12.35 5.06
C PHE A 100 4.07 13.74 4.44
N ILE A 101 3.86 14.75 5.30
CA ILE A 101 3.69 16.14 4.95
C ILE A 101 4.56 16.95 5.90
N ASN A 102 5.50 17.73 5.37
CA ASN A 102 6.21 18.72 6.14
C ASN A 102 5.22 19.78 6.66
N GLN A 103 4.91 19.68 7.95
CA GLN A 103 3.88 20.48 8.61
C GLN A 103 4.22 21.99 8.63
N SER A 104 5.51 22.36 8.62
CA SER A 104 5.93 23.77 8.55
C SER A 104 5.73 24.36 7.15
N ALA A 105 6.00 23.59 6.10
CA ALA A 105 5.83 24.03 4.71
C ALA A 105 4.36 23.98 4.23
N CYS A 106 3.55 23.06 4.76
CA CYS A 106 2.19 22.86 4.29
C CYS A 106 1.30 24.10 4.51
N THR A 107 0.62 24.58 3.47
CA THR A 107 -0.27 25.76 3.55
C THR A 107 -1.71 25.44 3.94
N GLY A 108 -2.08 24.15 4.01
CA GLY A 108 -3.46 23.74 4.28
C GLY A 108 -4.43 23.97 3.11
N CYS A 109 -3.93 24.08 1.87
CA CYS A 109 -4.72 24.38 0.67
C CYS A 109 -5.61 23.26 0.14
N ARG A 110 -5.49 22.02 0.65
CA ARG A 110 -6.31 20.84 0.32
C ARG A 110 -6.19 20.26 -1.10
N GLN A 111 -5.34 20.82 -1.97
CA GLN A 111 -5.14 20.30 -3.34
C GLN A 111 -4.72 18.82 -3.38
N CYS A 112 -3.99 18.34 -2.35
CA CYS A 112 -3.63 16.92 -2.23
C CYS A 112 -4.84 15.99 -2.02
N GLU A 113 -5.93 16.49 -1.42
CA GLU A 113 -7.17 15.71 -1.23
C GLU A 113 -7.88 15.53 -2.57
N GLU A 114 -7.96 16.59 -3.37
CA GLU A 114 -8.68 16.62 -4.65
C GLU A 114 -8.10 15.63 -5.68
N VAL A 115 -6.77 15.47 -5.71
CA VAL A 115 -6.08 14.55 -6.62
C VAL A 115 -5.87 13.15 -6.03
N CYS A 116 -6.34 12.88 -4.82
CA CYS A 116 -6.14 11.59 -4.18
C CYS A 116 -7.14 10.54 -4.69
N HIS A 117 -6.62 9.42 -5.22
CA HIS A 117 -7.44 8.38 -5.86
C HIS A 117 -7.86 7.22 -4.94
N VAL A 118 -7.51 7.27 -3.65
CA VAL A 118 -7.90 6.25 -2.68
C VAL A 118 -8.94 6.82 -1.73
N ALA A 119 -10.09 6.16 -1.68
CA ALA A 119 -11.16 6.44 -0.75
C ALA A 119 -11.03 5.50 0.45
N VAL A 120 -11.11 6.06 1.66
CA VAL A 120 -11.14 5.32 2.92
C VAL A 120 -12.28 5.82 3.81
N PRO A 121 -12.80 5.01 4.74
CA PRO A 121 -13.82 5.46 5.68
C PRO A 121 -13.41 6.75 6.40
N ASP A 122 -14.35 7.69 6.54
CA ASP A 122 -14.13 8.97 7.20
C ASP A 122 -14.49 8.91 8.69
N GLN A 123 -13.47 8.79 9.54
CA GLN A 123 -13.62 8.69 10.99
C GLN A 123 -14.23 9.96 11.60
N PHE A 124 -14.02 11.14 11.00
CA PHE A 124 -14.63 12.39 11.50
C PHE A 124 -16.16 12.35 11.35
N ASN A 125 -16.64 11.71 10.27
CA ASN A 125 -18.07 11.51 10.01
C ASN A 125 -18.56 10.13 10.46
N PHE A 126 -17.85 9.44 11.36
CA PHE A 126 -18.21 8.11 11.88
C PHE A 126 -18.52 7.09 10.77
N ASP A 127 -17.67 7.09 9.75
CA ASP A 127 -17.67 6.19 8.60
C ASP A 127 -18.97 6.24 7.76
N LEU A 128 -19.80 7.28 7.94
CA LEU A 128 -20.98 7.52 7.10
C LEU A 128 -20.58 7.77 5.65
N VAL A 129 -19.47 8.47 5.43
CA VAL A 129 -18.93 8.76 4.10
C VAL A 129 -17.46 8.34 4.01
N ALA A 130 -16.91 8.38 2.81
CA ALA A 130 -15.48 8.20 2.59
C ALA A 130 -14.75 9.56 2.56
N ARG A 131 -13.52 9.56 3.07
CA ARG A 131 -12.52 10.60 2.85
C ARG A 131 -11.42 10.09 1.94
N ARG A 132 -10.45 10.94 1.64
CA ARG A 132 -9.26 10.59 0.88
C ARG A 132 -8.11 10.14 1.77
N ALA A 133 -7.17 9.38 1.23
CA ALA A 133 -5.96 8.98 1.97
C ALA A 133 -5.06 10.17 2.32
N ALA A 134 -4.97 11.18 1.44
CA ALA A 134 -4.45 12.50 1.76
C ALA A 134 -5.61 13.39 2.22
N TYR A 135 -5.55 13.94 3.44
CA TYR A 135 -6.67 14.67 4.04
C TYR A 135 -6.22 15.70 5.08
N ILE A 136 -7.03 16.75 5.26
CA ILE A 136 -7.08 17.53 6.51
C ILE A 136 -8.16 16.91 7.39
N PRO A 137 -7.94 16.70 8.71
CA PRO A 137 -8.85 15.93 9.57
C PRO A 137 -10.31 16.40 9.53
N PHE A 138 -10.51 17.73 9.54
CA PHE A 138 -11.81 18.37 9.42
C PHE A 138 -11.63 19.86 9.07
N PRO A 139 -12.67 20.58 8.60
CA PRO A 139 -12.51 21.94 8.08
C PRO A 139 -11.94 22.97 9.07
N GLN A 140 -12.23 22.81 10.36
CA GLN A 140 -11.78 23.64 11.48
C GLN A 140 -10.57 23.06 12.24
N ALA A 141 -9.85 22.10 11.65
CA ALA A 141 -8.69 21.47 12.30
C ALA A 141 -7.64 22.50 12.72
N VAL A 142 -7.01 22.26 13.87
CA VAL A 142 -5.91 23.06 14.40
C VAL A 142 -4.81 22.09 14.86
N PRO A 143 -3.63 22.09 14.23
CA PRO A 143 -3.26 22.90 13.07
C PRO A 143 -4.02 22.46 11.80
N LYS A 144 -4.38 23.42 10.94
CA LYS A 144 -5.08 23.14 9.67
C LYS A 144 -4.09 22.65 8.60
N LYS A 145 -3.60 21.43 8.77
CA LYS A 145 -2.55 20.86 7.92
C LYS A 145 -2.95 19.50 7.39
N ALA A 146 -2.47 19.18 6.19
CA ALA A 146 -2.72 17.89 5.57
C ALA A 146 -1.82 16.81 6.19
N ILE A 147 -2.31 15.58 6.16
CA ILE A 147 -1.54 14.36 6.38
C ILE A 147 -1.88 13.34 5.28
N ILE A 148 -0.99 12.38 5.06
CA ILE A 148 -1.25 11.25 4.17
C ILE A 148 -1.24 9.97 4.99
N GLU A 149 -2.37 9.28 5.06
CA GLU A 149 -2.43 7.97 5.68
C GLU A 149 -1.75 6.94 4.75
N LYS A 150 -0.60 6.43 5.19
CA LYS A 150 0.15 5.38 4.51
C LYS A 150 0.61 4.37 5.54
N ARG A 151 0.12 3.13 5.42
CA ARG A 151 0.41 2.04 6.38
C ARG A 151 1.77 1.37 6.13
N GLY A 152 2.32 1.55 4.93
CA GLY A 152 3.58 0.93 4.51
C GLY A 152 3.65 0.85 2.99
N SER A 153 4.52 -0.01 2.48
CA SER A 153 4.56 -0.36 1.06
C SER A 153 3.55 -1.46 0.76
N SER A 154 2.75 -1.28 -0.29
CA SER A 154 1.84 -2.35 -0.75
C SER A 154 2.66 -3.58 -1.20
N PRO A 155 2.23 -4.82 -0.90
CA PRO A 155 2.99 -6.03 -1.26
C PRO A 155 3.37 -6.10 -2.74
N CYS A 156 2.45 -5.70 -3.63
CA CYS A 156 2.66 -5.69 -5.07
C CYS A 156 3.71 -4.67 -5.54
N SER A 157 3.82 -3.51 -4.86
CA SER A 157 4.82 -2.47 -5.19
C SER A 157 6.17 -2.78 -4.52
N PHE A 158 6.15 -3.36 -3.33
CA PHE A 158 7.35 -3.77 -2.60
C PHE A 158 8.06 -4.94 -3.28
N THR A 159 7.32 -5.95 -3.75
CA THR A 159 7.95 -7.10 -4.42
C THR A 159 8.53 -6.77 -5.79
N CYS A 160 8.12 -5.66 -6.42
CA CYS A 160 8.63 -5.28 -7.73
C CYS A 160 10.13 -4.87 -7.63
N PRO A 161 11.05 -5.61 -8.27
CA PRO A 161 12.48 -5.34 -8.16
C PRO A 161 12.87 -3.96 -8.70
N ALA A 162 12.21 -3.51 -9.77
CA ALA A 162 12.45 -2.21 -10.39
C ALA A 162 11.82 -1.02 -9.62
N GLY A 163 11.14 -1.29 -8.49
CA GLY A 163 10.45 -0.27 -7.71
C GLY A 163 9.29 0.37 -8.47
N ILE A 164 8.63 -0.38 -9.37
CA ILE A 164 7.41 0.09 -10.04
C ILE A 164 6.27 0.05 -9.03
N LYS A 165 5.56 1.17 -8.90
CA LYS A 165 4.47 1.36 -7.95
C LYS A 165 3.17 0.79 -8.49
N ALA A 166 3.04 -0.54 -8.42
CA ALA A 166 1.88 -1.28 -8.93
C ALA A 166 0.55 -0.77 -8.38
N HIS A 167 0.47 -0.56 -7.06
CA HIS A 167 -0.72 -0.01 -6.43
C HIS A 167 -1.07 1.39 -6.97
N GLY A 168 -0.06 2.21 -7.25
CA GLY A 168 -0.23 3.58 -7.76
C GLY A 168 -0.87 3.63 -9.14
N TYR A 169 -0.32 2.89 -10.11
CA TYR A 169 -0.87 2.92 -11.46
C TYR A 169 -2.21 2.18 -11.56
N VAL A 170 -2.46 1.19 -10.69
CA VAL A 170 -3.78 0.56 -10.55
C VAL A 170 -4.81 1.57 -10.03
N ALA A 171 -4.49 2.35 -9.01
CA ALA A 171 -5.40 3.39 -8.49
C ALA A 171 -5.70 4.50 -9.52
N LEU A 172 -4.71 4.87 -10.34
CA LEU A 172 -4.87 5.80 -11.45
C LEU A 172 -5.75 5.21 -12.57
N ALA A 173 -5.51 3.95 -12.96
CA ALA A 173 -6.33 3.23 -13.93
C ALA A 173 -7.79 3.12 -13.48
N ARG A 174 -8.04 2.83 -12.19
CA ARG A 174 -9.38 2.83 -11.59
C ARG A 174 -10.10 4.16 -11.79
N SER A 175 -9.36 5.27 -11.76
CA SER A 175 -9.89 6.63 -11.92
C SER A 175 -9.92 7.11 -13.37
N GLY A 176 -9.56 6.26 -14.35
CA GLY A 176 -9.47 6.63 -15.77
C GLY A 176 -8.27 7.50 -16.13
N LYS A 177 -7.30 7.65 -15.22
CA LYS A 177 -6.10 8.49 -15.34
C LYS A 177 -4.93 7.71 -15.95
N PHE A 178 -5.13 7.24 -17.18
CA PHE A 178 -4.23 6.26 -17.81
C PHE A 178 -2.89 6.85 -18.24
N ASP A 179 -2.83 8.12 -18.67
CA ASP A 179 -1.56 8.76 -19.03
C ASP A 179 -0.70 9.04 -17.79
N GLU A 180 -1.33 9.47 -16.69
CA GLU A 180 -0.64 9.58 -15.40
C GLU A 180 -0.15 8.21 -14.91
N ALA A 181 -0.92 7.15 -15.15
CA ALA A 181 -0.53 5.77 -14.85
C ALA A 181 0.68 5.31 -15.70
N PHE A 182 0.71 5.66 -16.98
CA PHE A 182 1.84 5.39 -17.88
C PHE A 182 3.10 6.08 -17.37
N ASN A 183 3.01 7.38 -17.09
CA ASN A 183 4.11 8.20 -16.58
C ASN A 183 4.65 7.67 -15.25
N LEU A 184 3.78 7.18 -14.36
CA LEU A 184 4.21 6.59 -13.09
C LEU A 184 5.05 5.32 -13.27
N VAL A 185 4.76 4.50 -14.29
CA VAL A 185 5.61 3.33 -14.62
C VAL A 185 6.88 3.79 -15.31
N LEU A 186 6.76 4.75 -16.23
CA LEU A 186 7.86 5.36 -16.97
C LEU A 186 8.92 5.95 -16.02
N ASP A 187 8.50 6.47 -14.87
CA ASP A 187 9.39 6.98 -13.83
C ASP A 187 10.41 5.96 -13.33
N SER A 188 10.06 4.68 -13.34
CA SER A 188 10.96 3.61 -12.95
C SER A 188 11.74 3.02 -14.13
N THR A 189 11.12 2.89 -15.31
CA THR A 189 11.76 2.26 -16.47
C THR A 189 11.07 2.63 -17.79
N PRO A 190 11.82 2.77 -18.90
CA PRO A 190 11.23 3.04 -20.22
C PRO A 190 10.42 1.87 -20.81
N LEU A 191 10.49 0.69 -20.20
CA LEU A 191 9.99 -0.58 -20.72
C LEU A 191 8.53 -0.85 -20.36
N VAL A 192 7.66 0.15 -20.49
CA VAL A 192 6.27 0.08 -19.99
C VAL A 192 5.49 -1.01 -20.73
N GLY A 193 5.54 -1.01 -22.06
CA GLY A 193 4.83 -1.97 -22.91
C GLY A 193 5.41 -3.38 -22.79
N SER A 194 6.74 -3.51 -22.85
CA SER A 194 7.44 -4.78 -22.74
C SER A 194 7.17 -5.48 -21.41
N LEU A 195 7.16 -4.72 -20.30
CA LEU A 195 6.79 -5.28 -18.99
C LEU A 195 5.29 -5.54 -18.85
N GLY A 196 4.43 -4.89 -19.63
CA GLY A 196 3.00 -5.20 -19.72
C GLY A 196 2.73 -6.53 -20.42
N ARG A 197 3.66 -6.96 -21.29
CA ARG A 197 3.52 -8.16 -22.11
C ARG A 197 4.31 -9.35 -21.58
N ALA A 198 5.62 -9.17 -21.35
CA ALA A 198 6.56 -10.27 -21.11
C ALA A 198 7.03 -10.40 -19.64
N CYS A 199 6.58 -9.55 -18.73
CA CYS A 199 6.93 -9.67 -17.31
C CYS A 199 6.26 -10.90 -16.69
N TYR A 200 6.96 -11.60 -15.78
CA TYR A 200 6.37 -12.70 -15.01
C TYR A 200 5.57 -12.24 -13.77
N ALA A 201 5.33 -10.93 -13.65
CA ALA A 201 4.42 -10.31 -12.68
C ALA A 201 4.58 -10.79 -11.22
N PRO A 202 5.78 -10.64 -10.60
CA PRO A 202 5.94 -10.96 -9.17
C PRO A 202 4.96 -10.20 -8.27
N CYS A 203 4.53 -9.01 -8.71
CA CYS A 203 3.49 -8.20 -8.09
C CYS A 203 2.13 -8.90 -7.95
N GLU A 204 1.74 -9.73 -8.92
CA GLU A 204 0.50 -10.50 -8.87
C GLU A 204 0.64 -11.67 -7.89
N GLY A 205 1.81 -12.32 -7.85
CA GLY A 205 2.10 -13.41 -6.92
C GLY A 205 2.12 -13.01 -5.44
N GLN A 206 2.22 -11.72 -5.13
CA GLN A 206 2.13 -11.17 -3.77
C GLN A 206 0.87 -10.33 -3.55
N CYS A 207 -0.08 -10.33 -4.49
CA CYS A 207 -1.32 -9.60 -4.31
C CYS A 207 -2.15 -10.23 -3.19
N THR A 208 -2.50 -9.45 -2.15
CA THR A 208 -3.32 -9.94 -1.03
C THR A 208 -4.65 -10.55 -1.49
N ARG A 209 -5.23 -10.03 -2.57
CA ARG A 209 -6.47 -10.54 -3.16
C ARG A 209 -6.34 -11.95 -3.75
N GLY A 210 -5.12 -12.43 -3.97
CA GLY A 210 -4.85 -13.82 -4.35
C GLY A 210 -5.38 -14.85 -3.35
N GLY A 211 -5.55 -14.47 -2.07
CA GLY A 211 -6.20 -15.30 -1.05
C GLY A 211 -7.73 -15.32 -1.10
N LEU A 212 -8.34 -14.56 -2.01
CA LEU A 212 -9.78 -14.54 -2.28
C LEU A 212 -10.06 -15.27 -3.60
N GLU A 213 -10.44 -14.56 -4.66
CA GLU A 213 -10.77 -15.14 -5.96
C GLU A 213 -9.69 -14.99 -7.04
N GLY A 214 -8.53 -14.44 -6.68
CA GLY A 214 -7.39 -14.27 -7.56
C GLY A 214 -6.83 -12.84 -7.57
N PRO A 215 -5.59 -12.66 -8.01
CA PRO A 215 -4.93 -11.36 -7.98
C PRO A 215 -5.62 -10.35 -8.91
N VAL A 216 -5.31 -9.06 -8.69
CA VAL A 216 -5.55 -8.02 -9.68
C VAL A 216 -4.63 -8.27 -10.88
N GLU A 217 -5.12 -8.08 -12.10
CA GLU A 217 -4.40 -8.31 -13.36
C GLU A 217 -3.39 -7.17 -13.67
N ILE A 218 -2.49 -6.93 -12.72
CA ILE A 218 -1.51 -5.83 -12.67
C ILE A 218 -0.66 -5.76 -13.95
N ARG A 219 -0.27 -6.89 -14.54
CA ARG A 219 0.48 -6.96 -15.80
C ARG A 219 -0.38 -6.56 -17.00
N ARG A 220 -1.59 -7.13 -17.12
CA ARG A 220 -2.51 -6.83 -18.23
C ARG A 220 -2.98 -5.37 -18.19
N LEU A 221 -3.20 -4.82 -16.99
CA LEU A 221 -3.46 -3.40 -16.80
C LEU A 221 -2.33 -2.54 -17.34
N LYS A 222 -1.07 -2.91 -17.06
CA LYS A 222 0.11 -2.21 -17.60
C LYS A 222 0.17 -2.28 -19.13
N SER A 223 -0.14 -3.43 -19.72
CA SER A 223 -0.24 -3.57 -21.19
C SER A 223 -1.27 -2.62 -21.77
N TYR A 224 -2.48 -2.59 -21.20
CA TYR A 224 -3.56 -1.70 -21.63
C TYR A 224 -3.17 -0.22 -21.50
N ILE A 225 -2.54 0.17 -20.38
CA ILE A 225 -2.03 1.52 -20.16
C ILE A 225 -1.03 1.91 -21.25
N ALA A 226 -0.06 1.04 -21.56
CA ALA A 226 0.95 1.28 -22.58
C ALA A 226 0.34 1.42 -23.98
N GLU A 227 -0.52 0.50 -24.36
CA GLU A 227 -1.16 0.49 -25.68
C GLU A 227 -2.03 1.73 -25.90
N ARG A 228 -2.86 2.09 -24.91
CA ARG A 228 -3.65 3.31 -24.96
C ARG A 228 -2.76 4.54 -25.16
N HIS A 229 -1.67 4.63 -24.39
CA HIS A 229 -0.75 5.75 -24.50
C HIS A 229 -0.07 5.81 -25.88
N TYR A 230 0.39 4.67 -26.40
CA TYR A 230 1.03 4.59 -27.72
C TYR A 230 0.09 4.88 -28.89
N HIS A 231 -1.20 4.52 -28.76
CA HIS A 231 -2.22 4.91 -29.73
C HIS A 231 -2.53 6.41 -29.68
N ALA A 232 -2.64 6.99 -28.48
CA ALA A 232 -2.90 8.43 -28.31
C ALA A 232 -1.70 9.29 -28.72
N HIS A 233 -0.48 8.78 -28.56
CA HIS A 233 0.76 9.45 -28.87
C HIS A 233 1.61 8.58 -29.82
N PRO A 234 1.36 8.64 -31.15
CA PRO A 234 2.10 7.85 -32.13
C PRO A 234 3.61 8.15 -32.13
N GLN A 235 4.00 9.35 -31.66
CA GLN A 235 5.38 9.74 -31.39
C GLN A 235 5.53 9.98 -29.88
N PRO A 236 6.70 9.68 -29.28
CA PRO A 236 6.90 9.91 -27.86
C PRO A 236 6.78 11.42 -27.57
N PRO A 237 6.02 11.83 -26.55
CA PRO A 237 5.93 13.24 -26.18
C PRO A 237 7.30 13.78 -25.73
N ALA A 238 7.49 15.10 -25.85
CA ALA A 238 8.70 15.74 -25.35
C ALA A 238 8.82 15.51 -23.84
N LEU A 239 9.84 14.77 -23.43
CA LEU A 239 10.12 14.51 -22.03
C LEU A 239 11.03 15.62 -21.48
N THR A 240 10.74 16.07 -20.26
CA THR A 240 11.56 17.09 -19.60
C THR A 240 12.81 16.45 -19.00
N THR A 241 13.98 16.99 -19.36
CA THR A 241 15.27 16.62 -18.76
C THR A 241 15.71 17.70 -17.77
N ALA A 242 16.51 17.31 -16.78
CA ALA A 242 17.26 18.28 -15.98
C ALA A 242 18.27 19.04 -16.87
N GLU A 243 18.78 20.16 -16.34
CA GLU A 243 19.81 20.96 -17.02
C GLU A 243 21.03 20.11 -17.41
N PRO A 244 21.59 20.29 -18.62
CA PRO A 244 22.75 19.54 -19.08
C PRO A 244 23.94 19.65 -18.11
N LYS A 245 24.46 18.51 -17.67
CA LYS A 245 25.60 18.44 -16.73
C LYS A 245 26.98 18.46 -17.42
N GLY A 246 27.01 18.45 -18.76
CA GLY A 246 28.24 18.49 -19.56
C GLY A 246 29.12 17.24 -19.45
N ARG A 247 28.57 16.12 -18.98
CA ARG A 247 29.30 14.84 -18.81
C ARG A 247 28.67 13.73 -19.64
N GLN A 248 29.50 12.81 -20.12
CA GLN A 248 29.12 11.74 -21.04
C GLN A 248 29.23 10.37 -20.37
N VAL A 249 28.25 9.49 -20.60
CA VAL A 249 28.23 8.11 -20.10
C VAL A 249 28.02 7.13 -21.25
N ALA A 250 28.87 6.10 -21.32
CA ALA A 250 28.71 5.01 -22.27
C ALA A 250 27.94 3.84 -21.63
N VAL A 251 26.99 3.28 -22.37
CA VAL A 251 26.25 2.08 -21.97
C VAL A 251 26.52 0.98 -22.98
N VAL A 252 27.05 -0.15 -22.54
CA VAL A 252 27.41 -1.28 -23.43
C VAL A 252 26.33 -2.35 -23.34
N GLY A 253 25.50 -2.43 -24.37
CA GLY A 253 24.34 -3.33 -24.48
C GLY A 253 23.00 -2.60 -24.33
N SER A 254 22.07 -2.83 -25.27
CA SER A 254 20.75 -2.21 -25.31
C SER A 254 19.63 -3.06 -24.71
N GLY A 255 19.97 -3.98 -23.80
CA GLY A 255 18.99 -4.79 -23.07
C GLY A 255 18.23 -3.99 -22.00
N PRO A 256 17.36 -4.65 -21.20
CA PRO A 256 16.54 -3.98 -20.19
C PRO A 256 17.33 -3.12 -19.18
N ALA A 257 18.50 -3.63 -18.74
CA ALA A 257 19.39 -2.92 -17.84
C ALA A 257 19.99 -1.67 -18.50
N GLY A 258 20.52 -1.80 -19.71
CA GLY A 258 21.14 -0.71 -20.46
C GLY A 258 20.15 0.40 -20.80
N LEU A 259 18.98 0.04 -21.35
CA LEU A 259 17.92 1.00 -21.67
C LEU A 259 17.44 1.76 -20.42
N THR A 260 17.24 1.05 -19.30
CA THR A 260 16.81 1.69 -18.05
C THR A 260 17.88 2.61 -17.47
N CYS A 261 19.15 2.18 -17.47
CA CYS A 261 20.27 3.00 -16.99
C CYS A 261 20.41 4.28 -17.83
N ALA A 262 20.40 4.13 -19.16
CA ALA A 262 20.51 5.25 -20.09
C ALA A 262 19.36 6.24 -19.92
N PHE A 263 18.12 5.75 -19.82
CA PHE A 263 16.93 6.56 -19.59
C PHE A 263 17.04 7.40 -18.30
N GLN A 264 17.45 6.77 -17.19
CA GLN A 264 17.55 7.45 -15.90
C GLN A 264 18.65 8.51 -15.88
N LEU A 265 19.81 8.23 -16.49
CA LEU A 265 20.91 9.19 -16.59
C LEU A 265 20.58 10.35 -17.53
N ALA A 266 19.94 10.09 -18.66
CA ALA A 266 19.52 11.13 -19.61
C ALA A 266 18.51 12.10 -18.99
N ARG A 267 17.53 11.59 -18.21
CA ARG A 267 16.60 12.45 -17.43
C ARG A 267 17.31 13.38 -16.46
N GLN A 268 18.47 12.97 -15.94
CA GLN A 268 19.29 13.76 -15.02
C GLN A 268 20.24 14.74 -15.71
N GLY A 269 20.18 14.87 -17.04
CA GLY A 269 20.97 15.84 -17.81
C GLY A 269 22.35 15.33 -18.27
N TYR A 270 22.62 14.02 -18.19
CA TYR A 270 23.84 13.43 -18.74
C TYR A 270 23.70 13.15 -20.24
N GLY A 271 24.78 13.36 -21.01
CA GLY A 271 24.86 12.83 -22.37
C GLY A 271 25.10 11.32 -22.30
N VAL A 272 24.29 10.53 -23.01
CA VAL A 272 24.38 9.06 -22.96
C VAL A 272 24.40 8.48 -24.35
N LYS A 273 25.33 7.53 -24.58
CA LYS A 273 25.40 6.74 -25.82
C LYS A 273 25.36 5.26 -25.49
N ILE A 274 24.47 4.53 -26.15
CA ILE A 274 24.37 3.07 -26.05
C ILE A 274 25.11 2.44 -27.23
N PHE A 275 25.96 1.46 -26.95
CA PHE A 275 26.65 0.63 -27.93
C PHE A 275 26.02 -0.75 -27.98
N GLU A 276 25.44 -1.12 -29.13
CA GLU A 276 24.75 -2.40 -29.33
C GLU A 276 25.45 -3.22 -30.41
N ALA A 277 25.75 -4.49 -30.08
CA ALA A 277 26.45 -5.39 -30.99
C ALA A 277 25.54 -5.94 -32.11
N ALA A 278 24.24 -6.07 -31.87
CA ALA A 278 23.27 -6.51 -32.86
C ALA A 278 22.86 -5.37 -33.83
N SER A 279 22.20 -5.76 -34.92
CA SER A 279 21.66 -4.82 -35.91
C SER A 279 20.44 -4.05 -35.45
N ARG A 280 19.82 -4.46 -34.33
CA ARG A 280 18.66 -3.81 -33.73
C ARG A 280 18.82 -3.73 -32.20
N PRO A 281 18.32 -2.66 -31.57
CA PRO A 281 18.33 -2.53 -30.12
C PRO A 281 17.27 -3.38 -29.41
N GLY A 282 17.40 -3.52 -28.10
CA GLY A 282 16.45 -4.22 -27.22
C GLY A 282 17.02 -5.46 -26.53
N GLY A 283 18.25 -5.87 -26.87
CA GLY A 283 18.89 -7.06 -26.30
C GLY A 283 17.98 -8.30 -26.38
N MET A 284 17.88 -9.07 -25.29
CA MET A 284 17.05 -10.29 -25.26
C MET A 284 15.55 -10.04 -25.51
N LEU A 285 15.03 -8.82 -25.29
CA LEU A 285 13.64 -8.50 -25.61
C LEU A 285 13.37 -8.60 -27.12
N GLY A 286 14.32 -8.11 -27.92
CA GLY A 286 14.23 -8.15 -29.39
C GLY A 286 14.82 -9.41 -29.99
N LEU A 287 15.87 -9.97 -29.37
CA LEU A 287 16.64 -11.07 -29.93
C LEU A 287 16.16 -12.45 -29.49
N ALA A 288 15.58 -12.60 -28.30
CA ALA A 288 15.18 -13.92 -27.77
C ALA A 288 13.67 -14.06 -27.61
N ILE A 289 13.01 -13.10 -26.95
CA ILE A 289 11.57 -13.20 -26.66
C ILE A 289 10.77 -13.19 -27.97
N PRO A 290 9.93 -14.21 -28.25
CA PRO A 290 9.17 -14.29 -29.49
C PRO A 290 8.14 -13.17 -29.67
N ALA A 291 7.84 -12.85 -30.93
CA ALA A 291 6.90 -11.78 -31.29
C ALA A 291 5.46 -12.02 -30.77
N TYR A 292 5.03 -13.27 -30.61
CA TYR A 292 3.71 -13.59 -30.06
C TYR A 292 3.57 -13.24 -28.57
N ARG A 293 4.68 -13.17 -27.83
CA ARG A 293 4.71 -12.69 -26.43
C ARG A 293 4.95 -11.20 -26.37
N LEU A 294 5.92 -10.71 -27.16
CA LEU A 294 6.32 -9.31 -27.20
C LEU A 294 6.35 -8.80 -28.65
N PRO A 295 5.26 -8.14 -29.11
CA PRO A 295 5.23 -7.53 -30.43
C PRO A 295 6.38 -6.53 -30.61
N ARG A 296 7.01 -6.55 -31.79
CA ARG A 296 8.18 -5.71 -32.09
C ARG A 296 7.87 -4.23 -32.03
N GLU A 297 6.69 -3.83 -32.51
CA GLU A 297 6.21 -2.46 -32.46
C GLU A 297 6.13 -1.92 -31.02
N VAL A 298 5.74 -2.76 -30.05
CA VAL A 298 5.67 -2.38 -28.63
C VAL A 298 7.07 -2.16 -28.06
N LEU A 299 8.02 -3.03 -28.41
CA LEU A 299 9.43 -2.87 -28.01
C LEU A 299 10.04 -1.61 -28.65
N ASP A 300 9.77 -1.36 -29.93
CA ASP A 300 10.26 -0.17 -30.63
C ASP A 300 9.72 1.12 -29.97
N ARG A 301 8.45 1.13 -29.53
CA ARG A 301 7.88 2.23 -28.74
C ARG A 301 8.57 2.41 -27.39
N ASP A 302 8.88 1.34 -26.67
CA ASP A 302 9.64 1.42 -25.41
C ASP A 302 11.05 1.99 -25.64
N ILE A 303 11.71 1.63 -26.74
CA ILE A 303 13.04 2.16 -27.10
C ILE A 303 12.95 3.63 -27.49
N GLN A 304 11.87 4.03 -28.17
CA GLN A 304 11.60 5.43 -28.51
C GLN A 304 11.43 6.32 -27.27
N ASN A 305 10.93 5.79 -26.14
CA ASN A 305 10.92 6.52 -24.87
C ASN A 305 12.34 6.94 -24.42
N VAL A 306 13.37 6.17 -24.79
CA VAL A 306 14.77 6.44 -24.47
C VAL A 306 15.39 7.41 -25.46
N THR A 307 15.21 7.18 -26.76
CA THR A 307 15.78 8.05 -27.81
C THR A 307 15.14 9.43 -27.83
N ALA A 308 13.89 9.58 -27.37
CA ALA A 308 13.23 10.87 -27.19
C ALA A 308 13.94 11.80 -26.20
N LEU A 309 14.79 11.26 -25.31
CA LEU A 309 15.64 12.04 -24.41
C LEU A 309 16.98 12.46 -25.04
N GLY A 310 17.20 12.18 -26.33
CA GLY A 310 18.45 12.45 -27.03
C GLY A 310 19.53 11.37 -26.84
N VAL A 311 19.18 10.20 -26.30
CA VAL A 311 20.11 9.07 -26.19
C VAL A 311 20.38 8.48 -27.57
N GLU A 312 21.65 8.46 -27.97
CA GLU A 312 22.08 7.83 -29.22
C GLU A 312 22.28 6.33 -29.02
N ILE A 313 21.79 5.50 -29.95
CA ILE A 313 22.00 4.05 -29.94
C ILE A 313 22.77 3.63 -31.20
N ALA A 314 24.04 3.29 -31.02
CA ALA A 314 24.92 2.80 -32.08
C ALA A 314 24.81 1.27 -32.20
N THR A 315 23.98 0.79 -33.12
CA THR A 315 23.87 -0.64 -33.49
C THR A 315 25.08 -1.13 -34.29
N ASN A 316 25.23 -2.44 -34.44
CA ASN A 316 26.38 -3.09 -35.11
C ASN A 316 27.74 -2.67 -34.54
N THR A 317 27.78 -2.19 -33.30
CA THR A 317 28.98 -1.66 -32.66
C THR A 317 29.32 -2.50 -31.45
N ARG A 318 30.14 -3.55 -31.68
CA ARG A 318 30.64 -4.40 -30.59
C ARG A 318 31.80 -3.72 -29.89
N VAL A 319 31.66 -3.49 -28.59
CA VAL A 319 32.74 -3.05 -27.71
C VAL A 319 33.55 -4.26 -27.27
N ASN A 320 34.81 -4.33 -27.70
CA ASN A 320 35.75 -5.38 -27.28
C ASN A 320 36.69 -4.90 -26.17
N ASN A 321 36.90 -3.59 -26.03
CA ASN A 321 37.71 -2.98 -24.99
C ASN A 321 37.03 -1.72 -24.44
N ILE A 322 36.67 -1.72 -23.16
CA ILE A 322 36.01 -0.63 -22.46
C ILE A 322 36.96 0.58 -22.30
N ASP A 323 38.28 0.37 -22.20
CA ASP A 323 39.24 1.46 -22.02
C ASP A 323 39.22 2.44 -23.20
N SER A 324 38.93 1.93 -24.40
CA SER A 324 38.74 2.77 -25.61
C SER A 324 37.57 3.76 -25.51
N LEU A 325 36.61 3.53 -24.61
CA LEU A 325 35.50 4.44 -24.37
C LEU A 325 35.92 5.63 -23.50
N GLN A 326 36.88 5.45 -22.58
CA GLN A 326 37.44 6.60 -21.86
C GLN A 326 38.19 7.54 -22.81
N GLU A 327 38.95 6.98 -23.75
CA GLU A 327 39.66 7.75 -24.79
C GLU A 327 38.71 8.56 -25.68
N GLN A 328 37.48 8.07 -25.87
CA GLN A 328 36.39 8.78 -26.59
C GLN A 328 35.70 9.86 -25.74
N GLY A 329 36.12 10.08 -24.49
CA GLY A 329 35.63 11.14 -23.62
C GLY A 329 34.48 10.75 -22.69
N PHE A 330 34.15 9.45 -22.56
CA PHE A 330 33.13 9.00 -21.62
C PHE A 330 33.67 8.99 -20.18
N ASN A 331 32.94 9.62 -19.25
CA ASN A 331 33.36 9.77 -17.86
C ASN A 331 33.02 8.55 -16.99
N ALA A 332 32.05 7.75 -17.41
CA ALA A 332 31.66 6.49 -16.77
C ALA A 332 31.15 5.50 -17.82
N VAL A 333 31.23 4.21 -17.52
CA VAL A 333 30.74 3.13 -18.37
C VAL A 333 29.81 2.21 -17.59
N PHE A 334 28.67 1.86 -18.17
CA PHE A 334 27.76 0.84 -17.65
C PHE A 334 27.73 -0.39 -18.57
N LEU A 335 28.18 -1.52 -18.05
CA LEU A 335 28.23 -2.80 -18.75
C LEU A 335 26.93 -3.59 -18.55
N ALA A 336 26.18 -3.78 -19.63
CA ALA A 336 24.85 -4.42 -19.66
C ALA A 336 24.72 -5.44 -20.82
N THR A 337 25.79 -6.19 -21.09
CA THR A 337 25.88 -7.13 -22.22
C THR A 337 25.06 -8.41 -22.06
N GLY A 338 24.56 -8.68 -20.85
CA GLY A 338 23.79 -9.89 -20.54
C GLY A 338 24.60 -11.17 -20.65
N THR A 339 23.93 -12.26 -21.05
CA THR A 339 24.51 -13.60 -21.23
C THR A 339 24.35 -14.07 -22.68
N PRO A 340 25.09 -13.49 -23.63
CA PRO A 340 24.89 -13.75 -25.06
C PRO A 340 25.43 -15.12 -25.52
N GLY A 341 26.19 -15.84 -24.69
CA GLY A 341 26.74 -17.15 -25.02
C GLY A 341 25.81 -18.30 -24.66
N ASN A 342 25.93 -19.43 -25.37
CA ASN A 342 25.22 -20.67 -25.05
C ASN A 342 26.12 -21.60 -24.21
N ALA A 343 25.56 -22.21 -23.16
CA ALA A 343 26.21 -23.33 -22.49
C ALA A 343 26.22 -24.56 -23.41
N ARG A 344 27.28 -25.37 -23.33
CA ARG A 344 27.42 -26.61 -24.09
C ARG A 344 27.00 -27.81 -23.23
N LEU A 345 26.45 -28.84 -23.86
CA LEU A 345 26.06 -30.09 -23.19
C LEU A 345 27.30 -30.96 -22.86
N GLY A 346 28.39 -30.80 -23.62
CA GLY A 346 29.59 -31.61 -23.53
C GLY A 346 29.47 -32.97 -24.22
N VAL A 347 28.51 -33.15 -25.13
CA VAL A 347 28.26 -34.43 -25.82
C VAL A 347 28.85 -34.44 -27.24
N ALA A 348 29.18 -35.62 -27.74
CA ALA A 348 29.70 -35.77 -29.10
C ALA A 348 28.63 -35.39 -30.15
N GLY A 349 29.06 -34.70 -31.22
CA GLY A 349 28.17 -34.27 -32.32
C GLY A 349 27.53 -32.89 -32.15
N GLU A 350 27.86 -32.12 -31.11
CA GLU A 350 27.31 -30.77 -30.90
C GLU A 350 27.59 -29.75 -32.00
N ASN A 351 28.62 -29.98 -32.83
CA ASN A 351 28.99 -29.09 -33.93
C ASN A 351 28.39 -29.54 -35.28
N LEU A 352 27.49 -30.53 -35.29
CA LEU A 352 26.82 -30.98 -36.52
C LEU A 352 25.88 -29.89 -37.07
N ASN A 353 25.78 -29.80 -38.40
CA ASN A 353 24.75 -29.00 -39.04
C ASN A 353 23.38 -29.56 -38.67
N GLY A 354 22.49 -28.72 -38.13
CA GLY A 354 21.22 -29.17 -37.53
C GLY A 354 21.24 -29.23 -36.00
N VAL A 355 22.37 -28.95 -35.33
CA VAL A 355 22.40 -28.70 -33.87
C VAL A 355 22.65 -27.20 -33.64
N THR A 356 21.73 -26.52 -32.95
CA THR A 356 21.85 -25.09 -32.66
C THR A 356 21.48 -24.76 -31.22
N GLY A 357 21.95 -23.63 -30.72
CA GLY A 357 21.53 -23.08 -29.44
C GLY A 357 20.17 -22.38 -29.55
N ALA A 358 19.34 -22.48 -28.51
CA ALA A 358 18.03 -21.85 -28.50
C ALA A 358 18.07 -20.33 -28.73
N LEU A 359 19.07 -19.65 -28.16
CA LEU A 359 19.24 -18.21 -28.36
C LEU A 359 19.56 -17.86 -29.81
N GLU A 360 20.38 -18.68 -30.47
CA GLU A 360 20.74 -18.47 -31.88
C GLU A 360 19.54 -18.70 -32.78
N PHE A 361 18.82 -19.81 -32.58
CA PHE A 361 17.58 -20.11 -33.29
C PHE A 361 16.55 -18.98 -33.14
N LEU A 362 16.25 -18.57 -31.91
CA LEU A 362 15.29 -17.49 -31.64
C LEU A 362 15.75 -16.16 -32.24
N ARG A 363 17.05 -15.85 -32.18
CA ARG A 363 17.63 -14.64 -32.78
C ARG A 363 17.42 -14.60 -34.28
N ARG A 364 17.69 -15.69 -34.99
CA ARG A 364 17.51 -15.77 -36.45
C ARG A 364 16.05 -15.51 -36.84
N VAL A 365 15.12 -16.19 -36.16
CA VAL A 365 13.67 -16.00 -36.37
C VAL A 365 13.26 -14.55 -36.08
N ASN A 366 13.73 -13.98 -34.98
CA ASN A 366 13.35 -12.65 -34.54
C ASN A 366 13.94 -11.52 -35.40
N LEU A 367 15.09 -11.75 -36.04
CA LEU A 367 15.69 -10.84 -37.00
C LEU A 367 15.07 -10.96 -38.41
N GLY A 368 14.13 -11.88 -38.61
CA GLY A 368 13.42 -12.08 -39.86
C GLY A 368 14.18 -12.91 -40.88
N GLU A 369 15.11 -13.75 -40.44
CA GLU A 369 15.71 -14.76 -41.32
C GLU A 369 14.65 -15.80 -41.71
N ASP A 370 14.71 -16.28 -42.96
CA ASP A 370 13.81 -17.31 -43.46
C ASP A 370 14.17 -18.67 -42.85
N VAL A 371 13.43 -19.04 -41.80
CA VAL A 371 13.57 -20.32 -41.09
C VAL A 371 12.30 -21.12 -41.30
N ASN A 372 12.31 -21.98 -42.31
CA ASN A 372 11.20 -22.88 -42.60
C ASN A 372 11.45 -24.26 -41.96
N LEU A 373 10.54 -24.69 -41.08
CA LEU A 373 10.59 -26.00 -40.43
C LEU A 373 9.51 -26.96 -40.93
N GLN A 374 8.83 -26.62 -42.03
CA GLN A 374 7.76 -27.44 -42.57
C GLN A 374 8.22 -28.87 -42.86
N GLY A 375 7.54 -29.84 -42.24
CA GLY A 375 7.87 -31.26 -42.40
C GLY A 375 9.01 -31.78 -41.53
N GLN A 376 9.73 -30.91 -40.80
CA GLN A 376 10.89 -31.30 -39.99
C GLN A 376 10.50 -31.80 -38.60
N LYS A 377 11.30 -32.72 -38.07
CA LYS A 377 11.25 -33.20 -36.69
C LYS A 377 12.25 -32.44 -35.83
N VAL A 378 11.74 -31.71 -34.84
CA VAL A 378 12.54 -30.83 -33.98
C VAL A 378 12.63 -31.43 -32.58
N VAL A 379 13.85 -31.56 -32.06
CA VAL A 379 14.11 -31.97 -30.68
C VAL A 379 14.62 -30.78 -29.88
N VAL A 380 13.94 -30.42 -28.80
CA VAL A 380 14.35 -29.34 -27.90
C VAL A 380 14.89 -29.93 -26.59
N ILE A 381 16.12 -29.58 -26.22
CA ILE A 381 16.75 -30.07 -24.99
C ILE A 381 16.76 -28.97 -23.94
N GLY A 382 15.97 -29.13 -22.87
CA GLY A 382 15.91 -28.18 -21.76
C GLY A 382 14.50 -27.99 -21.21
N GLY A 383 14.38 -27.36 -20.04
CA GLY A 383 13.09 -27.18 -19.35
C GLY A 383 12.79 -25.76 -18.87
N GLY A 384 13.62 -24.78 -19.24
CA GLY A 384 13.42 -23.37 -18.88
C GLY A 384 12.51 -22.62 -19.87
N ASN A 385 12.19 -21.36 -19.57
CA ASN A 385 11.34 -20.52 -20.43
C ASN A 385 11.89 -20.38 -21.87
N VAL A 386 13.22 -20.30 -22.03
CA VAL A 386 13.86 -20.26 -23.36
C VAL A 386 13.59 -21.53 -24.16
N ALA A 387 13.52 -22.69 -23.49
CA ALA A 387 13.17 -23.95 -24.14
C ALA A 387 11.70 -23.95 -24.60
N MET A 388 10.79 -23.41 -23.77
CA MET A 388 9.37 -23.27 -24.13
C MET A 388 9.21 -22.34 -25.34
N ASP A 389 9.85 -21.17 -25.32
CA ASP A 389 9.81 -20.21 -26.42
C ASP A 389 10.33 -20.85 -27.71
N ALA A 390 11.46 -21.56 -27.66
CA ALA A 390 12.02 -22.23 -28.84
C ALA A 390 11.10 -23.34 -29.37
N ALA A 391 10.52 -24.17 -28.49
CA ALA A 391 9.61 -25.24 -28.88
C ALA A 391 8.33 -24.72 -29.54
N ARG A 392 7.74 -23.68 -28.97
CA ARG A 392 6.52 -23.03 -29.49
C ARG A 392 6.77 -22.31 -30.81
N VAL A 393 7.89 -21.60 -30.93
CA VAL A 393 8.31 -21.01 -32.21
C VAL A 393 8.50 -22.10 -33.27
N ALA A 394 9.15 -23.22 -32.92
CA ALA A 394 9.35 -24.32 -33.86
C ALA A 394 8.02 -24.92 -34.35
N ALA A 395 7.05 -25.13 -33.43
CA ALA A 395 5.71 -25.60 -33.77
C ALA A 395 4.98 -24.63 -34.72
N ARG A 396 5.04 -23.33 -34.43
CA ARG A 396 4.40 -22.27 -35.24
C ARG A 396 5.07 -22.05 -36.61
N LEU A 397 6.32 -22.46 -36.78
CA LEU A 397 7.03 -22.47 -38.08
C LEU A 397 6.73 -23.72 -38.92
N GLY A 398 5.79 -24.57 -38.47
CA GLY A 398 5.28 -25.70 -39.25
C GLY A 398 6.02 -27.02 -39.05
N ALA A 399 6.83 -27.15 -37.98
CA ALA A 399 7.45 -28.42 -37.62
C ALA A 399 6.41 -29.56 -37.58
N ALA A 400 6.75 -30.70 -38.21
CA ALA A 400 5.86 -31.86 -38.21
C ALA A 400 5.74 -32.50 -36.83
N GLN A 401 6.80 -32.39 -36.03
CA GLN A 401 6.85 -32.87 -34.65
C GLN A 401 7.83 -31.99 -33.86
N VAL A 402 7.45 -31.62 -32.63
CA VAL A 402 8.33 -30.95 -31.67
C VAL A 402 8.35 -31.74 -30.37
N ALA A 403 9.49 -32.38 -30.09
CA ALA A 403 9.69 -33.18 -28.89
C ALA A 403 10.65 -32.46 -27.92
N LEU A 404 10.18 -32.13 -26.73
CA LEU A 404 10.97 -31.49 -25.70
C LEU A 404 11.43 -32.51 -24.65
N HIS A 405 12.75 -32.66 -24.54
CA HIS A 405 13.38 -33.57 -23.59
C HIS A 405 13.93 -32.78 -22.39
N TYR A 406 13.47 -33.13 -21.20
CA TYR A 406 13.92 -32.54 -19.96
C TYR A 406 14.44 -33.60 -18.99
N ARG A 407 15.59 -33.31 -18.39
CA ARG A 407 16.32 -34.26 -17.55
C ARG A 407 15.70 -34.52 -16.17
N ARG A 408 14.60 -33.85 -15.81
CA ARG A 408 13.89 -33.99 -14.52
C ARG A 408 12.39 -34.12 -14.75
N SER A 409 11.61 -34.13 -13.68
CA SER A 409 10.15 -34.17 -13.74
C SER A 409 9.54 -32.84 -14.22
N ARG A 410 8.23 -32.83 -14.42
CA ARG A 410 7.46 -31.62 -14.77
C ARG A 410 7.49 -30.58 -13.64
N GLU A 411 7.37 -31.03 -12.40
CA GLU A 411 7.33 -30.19 -11.20
C GLU A 411 8.67 -29.47 -10.98
N ASP A 412 9.77 -30.07 -11.44
CA ASP A 412 11.12 -29.51 -11.39
C ASP A 412 11.44 -28.57 -12.57
N MET A 413 10.51 -28.31 -13.49
CA MET A 413 10.75 -27.43 -14.63
C MET A 413 10.89 -25.96 -14.17
N PRO A 414 11.97 -25.26 -14.56
CA PRO A 414 12.11 -23.83 -14.27
C PRO A 414 11.16 -22.92 -15.06
N ALA A 415 10.55 -23.44 -16.13
CA ALA A 415 9.56 -22.69 -16.90
C ALA A 415 8.27 -22.45 -16.09
N HIS A 416 7.56 -21.36 -16.37
CA HIS A 416 6.28 -21.11 -15.71
C HIS A 416 5.22 -22.12 -16.19
N GLY A 417 4.38 -22.61 -15.26
CA GLY A 417 3.40 -23.66 -15.56
C GLY A 417 2.46 -23.33 -16.73
N TRP A 418 2.02 -22.08 -16.83
CA TRP A 418 1.16 -21.62 -17.93
C TRP A 418 1.87 -21.59 -19.30
N GLU A 419 3.19 -21.38 -19.34
CA GLU A 419 3.99 -21.51 -20.58
C GLU A 419 4.12 -22.97 -21.01
N VAL A 420 4.31 -23.88 -20.04
CA VAL A 420 4.35 -25.34 -20.29
C VAL A 420 3.00 -25.84 -20.82
N GLU A 421 1.89 -25.38 -20.22
CA GLU A 421 0.54 -25.70 -20.67
C GLU A 421 0.27 -25.16 -22.08
N ALA A 422 0.62 -23.90 -22.35
CA ALA A 422 0.46 -23.31 -23.67
C ALA A 422 1.27 -24.05 -24.75
N ALA A 423 2.50 -24.47 -24.44
CA ALA A 423 3.31 -25.29 -25.33
C ALA A 423 2.65 -26.65 -25.64
N GLY A 424 2.07 -27.31 -24.62
CA GLY A 424 1.34 -28.56 -24.82
C GLY A 424 0.09 -28.40 -25.70
N VAL A 425 -0.66 -27.30 -25.53
CA VAL A 425 -1.81 -26.97 -26.39
C VAL A 425 -1.38 -26.72 -27.84
N GLU A 426 -0.19 -26.17 -28.05
CA GLU A 426 0.42 -25.96 -29.38
C GLU A 426 1.04 -27.23 -29.98
N GLY A 427 0.91 -28.40 -29.33
CA GLY A 427 1.34 -29.69 -29.86
C GLY A 427 2.78 -30.08 -29.53
N VAL A 428 3.43 -29.43 -28.55
CA VAL A 428 4.76 -29.83 -28.07
C VAL A 428 4.65 -31.09 -27.21
N GLU A 429 5.39 -32.13 -27.58
CA GLU A 429 5.48 -33.39 -26.83
C GLU A 429 6.51 -33.29 -25.72
N PHE A 430 6.16 -33.69 -24.50
CA PHE A 430 7.06 -33.60 -23.34
C PHE A 430 7.60 -34.96 -22.92
N HIS A 431 8.92 -35.09 -22.90
CA HIS A 431 9.65 -36.26 -22.43
C HIS A 431 10.47 -35.91 -21.19
N TYR A 432 9.93 -36.28 -20.03
CA TYR A 432 10.61 -36.09 -18.75
C TYR A 432 11.63 -37.20 -18.47
N PHE A 433 12.56 -36.91 -17.56
CA PHE A 433 13.65 -37.82 -17.22
C PHE A 433 14.40 -38.34 -18.46
N SER A 434 14.67 -37.45 -19.41
CA SER A 434 15.35 -37.76 -20.65
C SER A 434 16.47 -36.76 -20.91
N ALA A 435 17.65 -37.26 -21.29
CA ALA A 435 18.80 -36.42 -21.65
C ALA A 435 19.56 -36.98 -22.85
N PRO A 436 20.19 -36.12 -23.67
CA PRO A 436 21.02 -36.56 -24.79
C PRO A 436 22.37 -37.08 -24.29
N VAL A 437 22.83 -38.16 -24.90
CA VAL A 437 24.17 -38.73 -24.72
C VAL A 437 25.06 -38.39 -25.92
N LYS A 438 24.49 -38.36 -27.12
CA LYS A 438 25.22 -38.12 -28.37
C LYS A 438 24.29 -37.62 -29.48
N PHE A 439 24.81 -36.75 -30.33
CA PHE A 439 24.17 -36.38 -31.61
C PHE A 439 24.86 -37.14 -32.75
N ASN A 440 24.10 -37.90 -33.52
CA ASN A 440 24.60 -38.71 -34.62
C ASN A 440 24.26 -38.04 -35.96
N GLY A 441 25.25 -37.98 -36.84
CA GLY A 441 25.10 -37.35 -38.15
C GLY A 441 25.82 -38.12 -39.24
N GLN A 442 25.39 -37.91 -40.49
CA GLN A 442 26.00 -38.42 -41.70
C GLN A 442 26.44 -37.22 -42.55
N ASP A 443 27.67 -37.26 -43.08
CA ASP A 443 28.26 -36.16 -43.88
C ASP A 443 28.22 -34.78 -43.20
N GLY A 444 28.31 -34.76 -41.86
CA GLY A 444 28.27 -33.54 -41.06
C GLY A 444 26.87 -32.98 -40.78
N GLN A 445 25.81 -33.62 -41.29
CA GLN A 445 24.41 -33.28 -41.05
C GLN A 445 23.79 -34.17 -39.97
N LEU A 446 23.03 -33.58 -39.05
CA LEU A 446 22.27 -34.30 -38.02
C LEU A 446 21.27 -35.29 -38.66
N ASN A 447 21.16 -36.49 -38.08
CA ASN A 447 20.18 -37.50 -38.47
C ASN A 447 19.39 -38.03 -37.25
N THR A 448 20.09 -38.41 -36.17
CA THR A 448 19.45 -38.94 -34.96
C THR A 448 20.07 -38.39 -33.67
N VAL A 449 19.27 -38.35 -32.60
CA VAL A 449 19.69 -38.04 -31.24
C VAL A 449 19.64 -39.30 -30.40
N GLU A 450 20.75 -39.63 -29.75
CA GLU A 450 20.82 -40.72 -28.79
C GLU A 450 20.48 -40.20 -27.39
N LEU A 451 19.43 -40.75 -26.80
CA LEU A 451 18.86 -40.32 -25.53
C LEU A 451 18.95 -41.45 -24.50
N ILE A 452 19.07 -41.09 -23.23
CA ILE A 452 19.06 -42.02 -22.10
C ILE A 452 17.92 -41.68 -21.14
N ARG A 453 17.33 -42.71 -20.53
CA ARG A 453 16.35 -42.55 -19.45
C ARG A 453 17.07 -42.22 -18.16
N LEU A 454 16.49 -41.32 -17.38
CA LEU A 454 16.97 -40.90 -16.08
C LEU A 454 16.00 -41.34 -14.98
N GLU A 455 16.49 -41.39 -13.76
CA GLU A 455 15.71 -41.59 -12.54
C GLU A 455 16.07 -40.52 -11.49
N PRO A 456 15.13 -40.15 -10.61
CA PRO A 456 15.42 -39.21 -9.54
C PRO A 456 16.35 -39.84 -8.49
N GLY A 457 17.57 -39.31 -8.39
CA GLY A 457 18.50 -39.61 -7.31
C GLY A 457 18.33 -38.67 -6.12
N ALA A 458 19.30 -38.69 -5.20
CA ALA A 458 19.30 -37.82 -4.03
C ALA A 458 19.20 -36.32 -4.42
N PRO A 459 18.43 -35.49 -3.68
CA PRO A 459 18.36 -34.05 -3.91
C PRO A 459 19.72 -33.36 -3.88
N ASP A 460 19.90 -32.37 -4.76
CA ASP A 460 21.02 -31.43 -4.74
C ASP A 460 20.87 -30.42 -3.57
N ALA A 461 21.89 -29.58 -3.36
CA ALA A 461 21.87 -28.54 -2.32
C ALA A 461 20.72 -27.52 -2.48
N GLY A 462 20.10 -27.45 -3.67
CA GLY A 462 18.91 -26.65 -3.94
C GLY A 462 17.59 -27.42 -3.78
N GLY A 463 17.64 -28.63 -3.20
CA GLY A 463 16.47 -29.49 -2.94
C GLY A 463 15.95 -30.24 -4.17
N ARG A 464 16.57 -30.11 -5.34
CA ARG A 464 16.08 -30.75 -6.58
C ARG A 464 16.73 -32.11 -6.78
N PRO A 465 15.98 -33.18 -7.06
CA PRO A 465 16.54 -34.51 -7.34
C PRO A 465 17.65 -34.45 -8.40
N LYS A 466 18.80 -35.05 -8.09
CA LYS A 466 19.88 -35.20 -9.06
C LYS A 466 19.48 -36.29 -10.05
N PRO A 467 19.44 -36.01 -11.36
CA PRO A 467 19.13 -37.04 -12.34
C PRO A 467 20.26 -38.07 -12.42
N VAL A 468 19.91 -39.36 -12.35
CA VAL A 468 20.83 -40.49 -12.46
C VAL A 468 20.51 -41.28 -13.73
N PRO A 469 21.48 -41.52 -14.63
CA PRO A 469 21.23 -42.28 -15.85
C PRO A 469 20.99 -43.77 -15.59
N VAL A 470 19.97 -44.33 -16.25
CA VAL A 470 19.66 -45.76 -16.22
C VAL A 470 20.38 -46.43 -17.38
N GLN A 471 21.47 -47.12 -17.07
CA GLN A 471 22.28 -47.82 -18.08
C GLN A 471 21.45 -48.87 -18.84
N GLY A 472 21.67 -49.00 -20.14
CA GLY A 472 20.94 -49.95 -21.01
C GLY A 472 19.58 -49.45 -21.52
N THR A 473 19.25 -48.17 -21.29
CA THR A 473 18.01 -47.53 -21.79
C THR A 473 18.25 -46.57 -22.95
N GLU A 474 19.47 -46.58 -23.49
CA GLU A 474 19.88 -45.76 -24.62
C GLU A 474 19.07 -46.12 -25.86
N HIS A 475 18.47 -45.12 -26.49
CA HIS A 475 17.69 -45.28 -27.72
C HIS A 475 17.85 -44.06 -28.62
N GLN A 476 17.62 -44.25 -29.92
CA GLN A 476 17.76 -43.21 -30.91
C GLN A 476 16.40 -42.65 -31.36
N VAL A 477 16.33 -41.34 -31.51
CA VAL A 477 15.18 -40.62 -32.04
C VAL A 477 15.63 -39.83 -33.27
N ALA A 478 14.85 -39.90 -34.36
CA ALA A 478 15.12 -39.13 -35.57
C ALA A 478 14.88 -37.63 -35.33
N ALA A 479 15.82 -36.78 -35.74
CA ALA A 479 15.68 -35.33 -35.61
C ALA A 479 16.41 -34.63 -36.77
N ASP A 480 15.70 -33.71 -37.42
CA ASP A 480 16.28 -32.85 -38.47
C ASP A 480 16.93 -31.60 -37.86
N LEU A 481 16.42 -31.16 -36.71
CA LEU A 481 16.92 -30.02 -35.94
C LEU A 481 16.92 -30.34 -34.44
N VAL A 482 18.04 -30.09 -33.78
CA VAL A 482 18.16 -30.07 -32.32
C VAL A 482 18.39 -28.65 -31.84
N ILE A 483 17.55 -28.21 -30.90
CA ILE A 483 17.67 -26.92 -30.24
C ILE A 483 18.08 -27.14 -28.78
N THR A 484 19.27 -26.68 -28.41
CA THR A 484 19.81 -26.83 -27.06
C THR A 484 19.52 -25.58 -26.21
N ALA A 485 18.85 -25.77 -25.07
CA ALA A 485 18.42 -24.73 -24.14
C ALA A 485 18.89 -25.04 -22.71
N VAL A 486 20.18 -25.32 -22.55
CA VAL A 486 20.77 -25.86 -21.30
C VAL A 486 21.45 -24.83 -20.40
N GLY A 487 21.42 -23.56 -20.79
CA GLY A 487 21.95 -22.43 -20.01
C GLY A 487 22.56 -21.36 -20.91
N LEU A 488 22.66 -20.16 -20.37
CA LEU A 488 23.32 -19.03 -21.03
C LEU A 488 24.53 -18.60 -20.21
N VAL A 489 25.60 -18.19 -20.90
CA VAL A 489 26.86 -17.79 -20.28
C VAL A 489 27.21 -16.34 -20.64
N PRO A 490 27.76 -15.57 -19.68
CA PRO A 490 28.27 -14.23 -19.94
C PRO A 490 29.54 -14.28 -20.80
N GLN A 491 29.74 -13.25 -21.61
CA GLN A 491 30.96 -13.05 -22.41
C GLN A 491 31.64 -11.74 -21.97
N ALA A 492 32.09 -11.71 -20.72
CA ALA A 492 32.69 -10.50 -20.11
C ALA A 492 34.22 -10.56 -19.98
N ALA A 493 34.83 -11.71 -20.25
CA ALA A 493 36.28 -11.88 -20.16
C ALA A 493 37.02 -11.04 -21.20
N GLY A 494 38.05 -10.32 -20.75
CA GLY A 494 38.91 -9.50 -21.62
C GLY A 494 38.30 -8.15 -22.06
N LEU A 495 37.16 -7.73 -21.50
CA LEU A 495 36.53 -6.45 -21.85
C LEU A 495 37.24 -5.22 -21.28
N ALA A 496 37.97 -5.35 -20.17
CA ALA A 496 38.76 -4.27 -19.58
C ALA A 496 39.88 -4.85 -18.71
N ASP A 497 41.00 -4.14 -18.64
CA ASP A 497 42.07 -4.50 -17.72
C ASP A 497 41.63 -4.31 -16.26
N GLY A 498 41.85 -5.32 -15.41
CA GLY A 498 41.46 -5.30 -14.00
C GLY A 498 39.99 -5.66 -13.71
N LEU A 499 39.18 -5.96 -14.74
CA LEU A 499 37.82 -6.47 -14.54
C LEU A 499 37.84 -7.87 -13.91
N LYS A 500 37.32 -7.99 -12.69
CA LYS A 500 37.24 -9.27 -11.98
C LYS A 500 35.95 -10.01 -12.34
N LEU A 501 36.05 -11.32 -12.51
CA LEU A 501 34.92 -12.21 -12.81
C LEU A 501 34.73 -13.24 -11.69
N ASN A 502 33.49 -13.67 -11.51
CA ASN A 502 33.13 -14.82 -10.69
C ASN A 502 33.48 -16.13 -11.38
N PRO A 503 33.53 -17.28 -10.67
CA PRO A 503 33.82 -18.59 -11.26
C PRO A 503 32.86 -19.01 -12.40
N ASN A 504 31.64 -18.49 -12.41
CA ASN A 504 30.65 -18.72 -13.47
C ASN A 504 30.77 -17.74 -14.66
N GLY A 505 31.81 -16.91 -14.70
CA GLY A 505 32.08 -15.93 -15.74
C GLY A 505 31.31 -14.60 -15.62
N THR A 506 30.42 -14.46 -14.64
CA THR A 506 29.69 -13.19 -14.40
C THR A 506 30.63 -12.12 -13.86
N VAL A 507 30.31 -10.85 -14.09
CA VAL A 507 31.14 -9.73 -13.61
C VAL A 507 31.00 -9.58 -12.11
N LEU A 508 32.13 -9.52 -11.40
CA LEU A 508 32.16 -9.26 -9.97
C LEU A 508 31.95 -7.76 -9.73
N VAL A 509 30.90 -7.44 -8.97
CA VAL A 509 30.57 -6.07 -8.57
C VAL A 509 30.36 -5.99 -7.06
N ASN A 510 30.43 -4.78 -6.53
CA ASN A 510 29.88 -4.48 -5.22
C ASN A 510 28.35 -4.67 -5.24
N ALA A 511 27.80 -5.48 -4.34
CA ALA A 511 26.37 -5.81 -4.32
C ALA A 511 25.46 -4.58 -4.07
N ASP A 512 25.97 -3.60 -3.33
CA ASP A 512 25.25 -2.39 -2.97
C ASP A 512 25.35 -1.32 -4.05
N THR A 513 26.51 -1.11 -4.66
CA THR A 513 26.71 0.01 -5.61
C THR A 513 26.70 -0.41 -7.09
N LEU A 514 26.85 -1.71 -7.37
CA LEU A 514 27.07 -2.27 -8.71
C LEU A 514 28.38 -1.79 -9.38
N GLN A 515 29.27 -1.15 -8.62
CA GLN A 515 30.59 -0.75 -9.08
C GLN A 515 31.49 -1.98 -9.23
N THR A 516 32.26 -2.04 -10.32
CA THR A 516 33.26 -3.09 -10.54
C THR A 516 34.56 -2.78 -9.80
N ALA A 517 35.58 -3.63 -9.97
CA ALA A 517 36.95 -3.32 -9.50
C ALA A 517 37.57 -2.12 -10.23
N VAL A 518 37.06 -1.74 -11.41
CA VAL A 518 37.48 -0.57 -12.16
C VAL A 518 36.58 0.62 -11.78
N PRO A 519 37.11 1.71 -11.16
CA PRO A 519 36.28 2.72 -10.49
C PRO A 519 35.22 3.41 -11.35
N HIS A 520 35.49 3.63 -12.64
CA HIS A 520 34.59 4.31 -13.56
C HIS A 520 33.64 3.34 -14.29
N VAL A 521 33.73 2.04 -14.02
CA VAL A 521 32.92 0.99 -14.67
C VAL A 521 31.96 0.37 -13.66
N PHE A 522 30.67 0.40 -14.02
CA PHE A 522 29.57 -0.25 -13.33
C PHE A 522 29.01 -1.37 -14.20
N ALA A 523 28.43 -2.41 -13.62
CA ALA A 523 27.82 -3.50 -14.39
C ALA A 523 26.49 -3.93 -13.80
N GLY A 524 25.55 -4.35 -14.66
CA GLY A 524 24.22 -4.78 -14.21
C GLY A 524 23.43 -5.54 -15.28
N GLY A 525 22.35 -6.17 -14.85
CA GLY A 525 21.60 -7.15 -15.61
C GLY A 525 22.25 -8.54 -15.56
N ASP A 526 21.90 -9.36 -16.55
CA ASP A 526 22.26 -10.78 -16.55
C ASP A 526 23.79 -11.02 -16.63
N VAL A 527 24.58 -10.03 -17.02
CA VAL A 527 26.06 -10.11 -17.00
C VAL A 527 26.62 -10.22 -15.58
N VAL A 528 25.87 -9.75 -14.57
CA VAL A 528 26.23 -9.80 -13.14
C VAL A 528 25.55 -10.98 -12.44
N THR A 529 24.25 -11.17 -12.66
CA THR A 529 23.47 -12.18 -11.91
C THR A 529 23.43 -13.54 -12.58
N GLY A 530 23.77 -13.62 -13.87
CA GLY A 530 23.30 -14.68 -14.75
C GLY A 530 21.85 -14.45 -15.20
N PRO A 531 21.29 -15.37 -16.02
CA PRO A 531 19.96 -15.21 -16.62
C PRO A 531 18.88 -14.98 -15.58
N SER A 532 18.12 -13.89 -15.73
CA SER A 532 17.13 -13.45 -14.74
C SER A 532 15.84 -12.93 -15.38
N MET A 533 15.00 -12.23 -14.61
CA MET A 533 13.78 -11.60 -15.12
C MET A 533 14.07 -10.21 -15.70
N ILE A 534 13.31 -9.81 -16.72
CA ILE A 534 13.37 -8.47 -17.33
C ILE A 534 13.37 -7.35 -16.28
N VAL A 535 12.50 -7.49 -15.27
CA VAL A 535 12.35 -6.50 -14.19
C VAL A 535 13.56 -6.43 -13.25
N ASN A 536 14.30 -7.52 -13.06
CA ASN A 536 15.53 -7.52 -12.27
C ASN A 536 16.64 -6.77 -13.00
N ALA A 537 16.77 -7.00 -14.31
CA ALA A 537 17.72 -6.29 -15.14
C ALA A 537 17.41 -4.78 -15.17
N ALA A 538 16.15 -4.39 -15.36
CA ALA A 538 15.73 -2.99 -15.27
C ALA A 538 16.03 -2.38 -13.90
N ALA A 539 15.81 -3.13 -12.80
CA ALA A 539 16.14 -2.70 -11.45
C ALA A 539 17.63 -2.36 -11.27
N GLN A 540 18.51 -3.24 -11.75
CA GLN A 540 19.95 -3.00 -11.70
C GLN A 540 20.38 -1.83 -12.59
N GLY A 541 19.73 -1.64 -13.75
CA GLY A 541 19.94 -0.45 -14.58
C GLY A 541 19.59 0.85 -13.85
N LYS A 542 18.43 0.90 -13.19
CA LYS A 542 18.00 2.06 -12.38
C LYS A 542 18.94 2.30 -11.20
N LYS A 543 19.35 1.24 -10.51
CA LYS A 543 20.29 1.29 -9.38
C LYS A 543 21.68 1.78 -9.82
N ALA A 544 22.20 1.29 -10.94
CA ALA A 544 23.48 1.72 -11.48
C ALA A 544 23.46 3.21 -11.86
N ALA A 545 22.38 3.69 -12.49
CA ALA A 545 22.23 5.11 -12.81
C ALA A 545 22.33 6.02 -11.57
N PHE A 546 21.73 5.62 -10.45
CA PHE A 546 21.84 6.34 -9.18
C PHE A 546 23.30 6.44 -8.69
N TYR A 547 24.03 5.32 -8.66
CA TYR A 547 25.42 5.34 -8.19
C TYR A 547 26.40 5.97 -9.20
N ILE A 548 26.12 5.89 -10.51
CA ILE A 548 26.89 6.61 -11.53
C ILE A 548 26.75 8.11 -11.36
N ASP A 549 25.54 8.64 -11.11
CA ASP A 549 25.36 10.08 -10.83
C ASP A 549 26.17 10.52 -9.61
N ARG A 550 26.09 9.77 -8.50
CA ARG A 550 26.87 10.07 -7.29
C ARG A 550 28.37 10.02 -7.54
N TYR A 551 28.83 9.00 -8.28
CA TYR A 551 30.23 8.85 -8.65
C TYR A 551 30.72 10.06 -9.46
N LEU A 552 29.95 10.49 -10.47
CA LEU A 552 30.29 11.66 -11.27
C LEU A 552 30.26 12.93 -10.42
N ARG A 553 29.34 13.07 -9.47
CA ARG A 553 29.32 14.22 -8.55
C ARG A 553 30.46 14.22 -7.51
N GLY A 554 31.26 13.16 -7.45
CA GLY A 554 32.32 13.00 -6.45
C GLY A 554 31.76 12.73 -5.04
N GLU A 555 30.52 12.23 -4.96
CA GLU A 555 29.85 11.92 -3.71
C GLU A 555 30.19 10.50 -3.23
N GLN A 556 30.07 10.27 -1.92
CA GLN A 556 30.30 8.95 -1.34
C GLN A 556 29.26 7.93 -1.85
N LEU A 557 29.75 6.75 -2.27
CA LEU A 557 28.91 5.64 -2.75
C LEU A 557 28.50 4.68 -1.61
N ALA A 558 29.42 4.39 -0.70
CA ALA A 558 29.19 3.46 0.40
C ALA A 558 28.31 4.07 1.50
N GLY A 559 27.46 3.26 2.13
CA GLY A 559 26.59 3.67 3.24
C GLY A 559 25.36 4.49 2.83
N VAL A 560 25.11 4.64 1.53
CA VAL A 560 23.93 5.34 1.00
C VAL A 560 22.82 4.33 0.73
N ASN A 561 21.65 4.55 1.30
CA ASN A 561 20.49 3.72 1.01
C ASN A 561 19.88 4.11 -0.35
N TYR A 562 19.97 3.22 -1.34
CA TYR A 562 19.29 3.40 -2.63
C TYR A 562 17.78 3.11 -2.50
N ASP A 563 17.40 2.18 -1.63
CA ASP A 563 16.04 1.69 -1.52
C ASP A 563 15.43 2.01 -0.15
N ASP A 564 14.81 3.19 -0.08
CA ASP A 564 14.10 3.69 1.09
C ASP A 564 12.60 3.38 1.03
N ARG A 565 12.22 2.17 0.62
CA ARG A 565 10.82 1.73 0.74
C ARG A 565 10.44 1.53 2.20
N LEU A 566 9.18 1.86 2.53
CA LEU A 566 8.63 1.53 3.85
C LEU A 566 8.49 0.01 4.01
N PRO A 567 8.43 -0.51 5.24
CA PRO A 567 8.08 -1.90 5.50
C PRO A 567 6.82 -2.33 4.73
N VAL A 568 6.80 -3.57 4.28
CA VAL A 568 5.64 -4.15 3.58
C VAL A 568 4.47 -4.26 4.55
N VAL A 569 3.27 -3.92 4.08
CA VAL A 569 2.04 -4.11 4.86
C VAL A 569 1.71 -5.60 4.95
N ASP A 570 1.36 -6.08 6.15
CA ASP A 570 0.97 -7.47 6.36
C ASP A 570 -0.34 -7.79 5.63
N GLN A 571 -0.35 -8.86 4.85
CA GLN A 571 -1.53 -9.31 4.11
C GLN A 571 -2.67 -9.72 5.05
N LYS A 572 -2.37 -10.29 6.22
CA LYS A 572 -3.38 -10.65 7.23
C LYS A 572 -4.04 -9.43 7.83
N GLU A 573 -3.27 -8.36 8.09
CA GLU A 573 -3.81 -7.08 8.56
C GLU A 573 -4.79 -6.51 7.52
N VAL A 574 -4.43 -6.55 6.22
CA VAL A 574 -5.30 -6.08 5.14
C VAL A 574 -6.60 -6.88 5.09
N MET A 575 -6.52 -8.21 5.18
CA MET A 575 -7.70 -9.10 5.19
C MET A 575 -8.57 -8.93 6.45
N GLY A 576 -7.98 -8.50 7.56
CA GLY A 576 -8.69 -8.21 8.81
C GLY A 576 -9.46 -6.88 8.79
N ARG A 577 -9.32 -6.04 7.76
CA ARG A 577 -10.01 -4.74 7.67
C ARG A 577 -11.51 -4.85 7.43
N GLN A 578 -11.98 -5.98 6.90
CA GLN A 578 -13.39 -6.22 6.62
C GLN A 578 -13.79 -7.60 7.15
N GLN A 579 -15.01 -7.70 7.70
CA GLN A 579 -15.56 -8.97 8.15
C GLN A 579 -15.94 -9.89 6.98
N SER A 580 -16.30 -9.30 5.83
CA SER A 580 -16.63 -10.03 4.61
C SER A 580 -16.15 -9.28 3.38
N TYR A 581 -15.78 -10.01 2.33
CA TYR A 581 -15.38 -9.47 1.04
C TYR A 581 -16.35 -9.94 -0.03
N SER A 582 -16.70 -9.03 -0.95
CA SER A 582 -17.41 -9.40 -2.17
C SER A 582 -16.49 -10.23 -3.07
N ASN A 583 -16.99 -11.36 -3.56
CA ASN A 583 -16.32 -12.16 -4.58
C ASN A 583 -16.44 -11.44 -5.94
N LEU A 584 -15.32 -10.93 -6.45
CA LEU A 584 -15.24 -10.19 -7.70
C LEU A 584 -14.39 -10.98 -8.70
N PRO A 585 -14.97 -11.81 -9.58
CA PRO A 585 -14.20 -12.72 -10.41
C PRO A 585 -13.16 -11.97 -11.25
N ALA A 586 -12.00 -12.61 -11.41
CA ALA A 586 -10.95 -12.12 -12.28
C ALA A 586 -11.45 -11.92 -13.71
N VAL A 587 -10.90 -10.94 -14.41
CA VAL A 587 -11.14 -10.77 -15.84
C VAL A 587 -10.47 -11.94 -16.53
N GLY A 588 -11.27 -12.96 -16.85
CA GLY A 588 -10.79 -14.16 -17.52
C GLY A 588 -10.00 -13.82 -18.78
N THR A 589 -9.03 -14.66 -19.11
CA THR A 589 -8.52 -14.78 -20.47
C THR A 589 -9.63 -15.42 -21.30
N LYS A 590 -10.63 -14.63 -21.71
CA LYS A 590 -11.67 -15.12 -22.63
C LYS A 590 -10.99 -15.57 -23.92
N ASN A 591 -10.75 -16.88 -24.08
CA ASN A 591 -10.98 -17.51 -25.38
C ASN A 591 -12.50 -17.57 -25.50
N GLN A 592 -13.09 -16.72 -26.35
CA GLN A 592 -14.54 -16.55 -26.41
C GLN A 592 -15.35 -17.84 -26.67
N ASN A 593 -14.75 -19.00 -26.95
CA ASN A 593 -15.51 -20.20 -27.31
C ASN A 593 -15.06 -21.54 -26.68
N GLY A 594 -14.06 -21.61 -25.77
CA GLY A 594 -13.61 -22.92 -25.29
C GLY A 594 -13.16 -23.90 -26.39
N THR A 595 -12.96 -23.40 -27.61
CA THR A 595 -12.46 -24.17 -28.74
C THR A 595 -10.95 -24.31 -28.57
N ASN A 596 -10.48 -25.55 -28.52
CA ASN A 596 -9.09 -25.89 -28.75
C ASN A 596 -8.58 -25.07 -29.95
N MET A 597 -7.45 -24.38 -29.80
CA MET A 597 -6.73 -23.83 -30.96
C MET A 597 -6.20 -25.01 -31.79
N THR A 598 -7.06 -25.66 -32.57
CA THR A 598 -6.71 -26.65 -33.58
C THR A 598 -6.46 -26.02 -34.95
N GLY A 599 -6.46 -24.68 -35.03
CA GLY A 599 -6.08 -23.93 -36.24
C GLY A 599 -4.63 -23.46 -36.15
N GLN A 600 -3.86 -23.65 -37.23
CA GLN A 600 -2.50 -23.14 -37.39
C GLN A 600 -2.43 -21.65 -37.04
N THR A 601 -1.83 -21.33 -35.90
CA THR A 601 -1.53 -19.96 -35.49
C THR A 601 -0.21 -19.55 -36.12
N SER A 602 -0.19 -18.51 -36.93
CA SER A 602 1.04 -17.97 -37.50
C SER A 602 2.01 -17.56 -36.37
N ALA A 603 3.32 -17.69 -36.60
CA ALA A 603 4.38 -17.37 -35.63
C ALA A 603 4.24 -16.01 -34.91
N GLY A 604 3.63 -15.01 -35.54
CA GLY A 604 3.42 -13.67 -34.98
C GLY A 604 2.10 -13.41 -34.25
N SER A 605 1.17 -14.38 -34.18
CA SER A 605 -0.15 -14.16 -33.56
C SER A 605 -0.06 -14.05 -32.04
N VAL A 606 -0.51 -12.91 -31.50
CA VAL A 606 -0.44 -12.59 -30.07
C VAL A 606 -1.35 -13.51 -29.27
N THR A 607 -0.82 -14.11 -28.21
CA THR A 607 -1.53 -15.12 -27.42
C THR A 607 -2.50 -14.57 -26.39
N GLU A 608 -2.35 -13.29 -26.02
CA GLU A 608 -3.17 -12.66 -24.98
C GLU A 608 -3.72 -11.31 -25.47
N PRO A 609 -5.05 -11.17 -25.66
CA PRO A 609 -5.65 -9.92 -26.08
C PRO A 609 -5.59 -8.87 -24.97
N ALA A 610 -5.51 -7.61 -25.39
CA ALA A 610 -5.57 -6.45 -24.51
C ALA A 610 -6.91 -6.37 -23.77
N LEU A 611 -6.91 -5.77 -22.58
CA LEU A 611 -8.13 -5.45 -21.86
C LEU A 611 -8.90 -4.35 -22.60
N THR A 612 -10.23 -4.38 -22.54
CA THR A 612 -11.04 -3.19 -22.82
C THR A 612 -10.93 -2.16 -21.68
N GLU A 613 -11.32 -0.91 -21.92
CA GLU A 613 -11.33 0.11 -20.86
C GLU A 613 -12.21 -0.30 -19.66
N ALA A 614 -13.38 -0.88 -19.94
CA ALA A 614 -14.30 -1.35 -18.92
C ALA A 614 -13.67 -2.47 -18.08
N GLU A 615 -13.03 -3.45 -18.72
CA GLU A 615 -12.31 -4.53 -18.03
C GLU A 615 -11.11 -4.00 -17.24
N ALA A 616 -10.37 -3.03 -17.76
CA ALA A 616 -9.26 -2.39 -17.06
C ALA A 616 -9.74 -1.65 -15.80
N ARG A 617 -10.81 -0.85 -15.90
CA ARG A 617 -11.40 -0.16 -14.75
C ARG A 617 -11.97 -1.14 -13.73
N TYR A 618 -12.65 -2.20 -14.19
CA TYR A 618 -13.18 -3.26 -13.32
C TYR A 618 -12.06 -4.00 -12.57
N SER A 619 -11.03 -4.47 -13.29
CA SER A 619 -9.85 -5.12 -12.73
C SER A 619 -9.17 -4.24 -11.69
N ALA A 620 -8.95 -2.95 -12.00
CA ALA A 620 -8.37 -2.01 -11.08
C ALA A 620 -9.27 -1.73 -9.85
N GLY A 621 -10.60 -1.75 -10.05
CA GLY A 621 -11.61 -1.63 -9.00
C GLY A 621 -11.59 -2.77 -7.98
N ARG A 622 -11.02 -3.93 -8.32
CA ARG A 622 -10.86 -5.08 -7.40
C ARG A 622 -9.77 -4.84 -6.34
N CYS A 623 -8.89 -3.84 -6.52
CA CYS A 623 -7.78 -3.58 -5.61
C CYS A 623 -8.23 -3.31 -4.16
N LEU A 624 -7.56 -3.94 -3.19
CA LEU A 624 -7.85 -3.80 -1.75
C LEU A 624 -7.16 -2.59 -1.09
N ASP A 625 -6.46 -1.76 -1.87
CA ASP A 625 -5.69 -0.61 -1.40
C ASP A 625 -4.79 -0.93 -0.18
N CYS A 626 -3.98 -2.00 -0.27
CA CYS A 626 -3.19 -2.55 0.84
C CYS A 626 -2.37 -1.48 1.60
N GLY A 627 -1.74 -0.55 0.87
CA GLY A 627 -0.93 0.54 1.44
C GLY A 627 -1.72 1.72 2.01
N VAL A 628 -3.05 1.75 1.86
CA VAL A 628 -3.92 2.93 1.98
C VAL A 628 -3.54 4.01 0.97
N CYS A 629 -2.42 4.72 1.15
CA CYS A 629 -1.84 5.52 0.10
C CYS A 629 -1.35 4.61 -1.05
N SER A 630 -1.79 4.90 -2.28
CA SER A 630 -1.40 4.14 -3.47
C SER A 630 -0.03 4.49 -4.02
N GLU A 631 0.61 5.56 -3.53
CA GLU A 631 1.87 6.08 -4.05
C GLU A 631 1.78 6.53 -5.53
N CYS A 632 0.60 6.95 -5.99
CA CYS A 632 0.37 7.49 -7.34
C CYS A 632 1.07 8.84 -7.65
N SER A 633 1.77 9.41 -6.67
CA SER A 633 2.53 10.67 -6.73
C SER A 633 1.75 11.95 -7.10
N GLN A 634 0.44 11.90 -7.36
CA GLN A 634 -0.34 13.09 -7.76
C GLN A 634 -0.31 14.22 -6.72
N CYS A 635 -0.32 13.85 -5.42
CA CYS A 635 -0.19 14.82 -4.34
C CYS A 635 1.16 15.55 -4.33
N ILE A 636 2.24 14.91 -4.78
CA ILE A 636 3.56 15.55 -4.91
C ILE A 636 3.51 16.57 -6.04
N THR A 637 3.02 16.15 -7.20
CA THR A 637 2.95 17.00 -8.41
C THR A 637 2.10 18.25 -8.21
N THR A 638 0.97 18.14 -7.49
CA THR A 638 0.06 19.27 -7.28
C THR A 638 0.49 20.22 -6.15
N CYS A 639 1.38 19.80 -5.23
CA CYS A 639 1.64 20.56 -4.02
C CYS A 639 2.42 21.86 -4.29
N PRO A 640 1.83 23.06 -4.09
CA PRO A 640 2.48 24.31 -4.42
C PRO A 640 3.64 24.65 -3.46
N ALA A 641 3.62 24.06 -2.27
CA ALA A 641 4.62 24.29 -1.23
C ALA A 641 5.71 23.20 -1.20
N ASN A 642 5.66 22.22 -2.11
CA ASN A 642 6.54 21.03 -2.09
C ASN A 642 6.62 20.38 -0.70
N ALA A 643 5.50 20.34 0.02
CA ALA A 643 5.44 19.89 1.41
C ALA A 643 5.34 18.35 1.54
N VAL A 644 5.10 17.61 0.46
CA VAL A 644 4.91 16.15 0.51
C VAL A 644 6.26 15.44 0.61
N ASP A 645 6.44 14.64 1.66
CA ASP A 645 7.63 13.83 1.90
C ASP A 645 7.24 12.36 2.14
N MET A 646 7.29 11.56 1.07
CA MET A 646 6.97 10.12 1.12
C MET A 646 8.08 9.28 1.78
N ALA A 647 9.24 9.87 2.05
CA ALA A 647 10.36 9.23 2.73
C ALA A 647 10.32 9.46 4.25
N MET A 648 9.39 10.26 4.76
CA MET A 648 9.20 10.48 6.19
C MET A 648 9.09 9.16 6.95
N ARG A 649 9.75 9.09 8.12
CA ARG A 649 9.78 7.93 9.00
C ARG A 649 9.24 8.27 10.37
N GLU A 650 8.75 7.23 11.03
CA GLU A 650 8.45 7.27 12.45
C GLU A 650 9.71 7.65 13.24
N ARG A 651 9.53 8.46 14.28
CA ARG A 651 10.60 8.88 15.18
C ARG A 651 10.15 8.67 16.62
N VAL A 652 11.07 8.24 17.47
CA VAL A 652 10.87 8.21 18.92
C VAL A 652 11.72 9.31 19.53
N GLU A 653 11.08 10.19 20.28
CA GLU A 653 11.71 11.32 20.95
C GLU A 653 11.64 11.12 22.47
N GLU A 654 12.72 11.45 23.18
CA GLU A 654 12.76 11.45 24.64
C GLU A 654 12.58 12.86 25.18
N VAL A 655 11.59 13.02 26.07
CA VAL A 655 11.29 14.28 26.76
C VAL A 655 11.27 14.05 28.26
N GLU A 656 11.58 15.09 29.03
CA GLU A 656 11.53 15.08 30.48
C GLU A 656 10.42 16.03 30.95
N ALA A 657 9.64 15.61 31.96
CA ALA A 657 8.60 16.41 32.57
C ALA A 657 8.62 16.28 34.10
N ALA A 658 8.35 17.36 34.84
CA ALA A 658 8.28 17.30 36.30
C ALA A 658 6.95 16.71 36.81
N ALA A 659 5.86 16.94 36.09
CA ALA A 659 4.56 16.33 36.36
C ALA A 659 3.88 15.86 35.06
N VAL A 660 2.89 14.97 35.21
CA VAL A 660 2.09 14.46 34.08
C VAL A 660 0.60 14.63 34.38
N ILE A 661 -0.18 15.13 33.42
CA ILE A 661 -1.63 15.18 33.45
C ILE A 661 -2.19 14.21 32.41
N MET A 662 -2.96 13.25 32.87
CA MET A 662 -3.68 12.28 32.06
C MET A 662 -5.03 12.85 31.63
N SER A 663 -5.19 13.18 30.35
CA SER A 663 -6.47 13.62 29.75
C SER A 663 -6.81 12.79 28.50
N THR A 664 -6.62 11.48 28.62
CA THR A 664 -6.79 10.49 27.53
C THR A 664 -8.25 10.23 27.13
N GLY A 665 -9.20 10.88 27.79
CA GLY A 665 -10.62 10.84 27.46
C GLY A 665 -11.29 9.50 27.80
N PHE A 666 -12.25 9.09 26.97
CA PHE A 666 -13.07 7.89 27.14
C PHE A 666 -13.20 7.14 25.80
N LYS A 667 -13.64 5.88 25.82
CA LYS A 667 -14.07 5.11 24.64
C LYS A 667 -15.61 5.10 24.55
N LEU A 668 -16.16 5.02 23.35
CA LEU A 668 -17.61 4.81 23.19
C LEU A 668 -17.91 3.32 23.33
N PHE A 669 -19.05 2.99 23.91
CA PHE A 669 -19.50 1.60 23.95
C PHE A 669 -19.66 1.05 22.52
N PRO A 670 -19.03 -0.09 22.18
CA PRO A 670 -19.19 -0.71 20.87
C PRO A 670 -20.59 -1.32 20.75
N ALA A 671 -21.48 -0.62 20.04
CA ALA A 671 -22.89 -0.99 19.89
C ALA A 671 -23.10 -2.40 19.30
N GLU A 672 -22.13 -2.92 18.55
CA GLU A 672 -22.10 -4.29 17.99
C GLU A 672 -22.22 -5.39 19.05
N LEU A 673 -21.78 -5.12 20.29
CA LEU A 673 -21.94 -6.08 21.40
C LEU A 673 -23.40 -6.28 21.81
N LYS A 674 -24.30 -5.38 21.40
CA LYS A 674 -25.75 -5.51 21.54
C LYS A 674 -26.36 -6.06 20.26
N THR A 675 -26.10 -7.34 20.00
CA THR A 675 -26.55 -8.02 18.76
C THR A 675 -28.06 -7.90 18.55
N GLN A 676 -28.85 -7.89 19.62
CA GLN A 676 -30.31 -7.73 19.57
C GLN A 676 -30.77 -6.36 19.04
N TYR A 677 -29.90 -5.35 18.97
CA TYR A 677 -30.21 -4.02 18.43
C TYR A 677 -29.76 -3.86 16.97
N GLY A 678 -29.09 -4.87 16.39
CA GLY A 678 -28.83 -4.94 14.95
C GLY A 678 -27.82 -3.92 14.41
N TYR A 679 -27.07 -3.20 15.25
CA TYR A 679 -26.04 -2.26 14.77
C TYR A 679 -24.94 -2.98 13.96
N GLY A 680 -24.61 -2.43 12.78
CA GLY A 680 -23.66 -3.03 11.83
C GLY A 680 -24.30 -4.02 10.83
N THR A 681 -25.46 -4.58 11.17
CA THR A 681 -26.24 -5.47 10.29
C THR A 681 -27.40 -4.74 9.64
N LEU A 682 -28.19 -4.02 10.43
CA LEU A 682 -29.34 -3.23 10.01
C LEU A 682 -28.86 -1.82 9.63
N LYS A 683 -28.98 -1.46 8.36
CA LYS A 683 -28.39 -0.22 7.83
C LYS A 683 -28.99 1.06 8.41
N ASN A 684 -30.25 1.00 8.84
CA ASN A 684 -30.97 2.13 9.43
C ASN A 684 -30.84 2.21 10.96
N VAL A 685 -29.91 1.44 11.56
CA VAL A 685 -29.55 1.58 12.98
C VAL A 685 -28.22 2.31 13.08
N ILE A 686 -28.24 3.51 13.64
CA ILE A 686 -27.06 4.39 13.80
C ILE A 686 -26.78 4.68 15.27
N THR A 687 -25.61 5.22 15.58
CA THR A 687 -25.28 5.72 16.93
C THR A 687 -25.61 7.20 17.10
N GLY A 688 -25.73 7.64 18.36
CA GLY A 688 -25.90 9.06 18.68
C GLY A 688 -24.81 9.96 18.09
N MET A 689 -23.57 9.49 17.96
CA MET A 689 -22.51 10.28 17.32
C MET A 689 -22.70 10.43 15.80
N GLN A 690 -23.19 9.39 15.13
CA GLN A 690 -23.58 9.48 13.71
C GLN A 690 -24.74 10.46 13.52
N MET A 691 -25.75 10.41 14.39
CA MET A 691 -26.84 11.40 14.37
C MET A 691 -26.32 12.82 14.61
N ASP A 692 -25.39 13.01 15.54
CA ASP A 692 -24.76 14.31 15.80
C ASP A 692 -24.06 14.87 14.54
N ARG A 693 -23.40 13.99 13.78
CA ARG A 693 -22.79 14.35 12.49
C ARG A 693 -23.81 14.70 11.41
N LEU A 694 -24.93 13.99 11.33
CA LEU A 694 -26.02 14.29 10.39
C LEU A 694 -26.70 15.63 10.69
N LEU A 695 -26.75 16.04 11.96
CA LEU A 695 -27.33 17.30 12.43
C LEU A 695 -26.35 18.48 12.38
N ALA A 696 -25.05 18.23 12.18
CA ALA A 696 -24.05 19.29 12.18
C ALA A 696 -24.16 20.21 10.95
N PRO A 697 -23.75 21.49 11.06
CA PRO A 697 -23.64 22.38 9.90
C PRO A 697 -22.67 21.85 8.83
N THR A 698 -21.66 21.07 9.25
CA THR A 698 -20.66 20.41 8.38
C THR A 698 -21.06 18.99 7.99
N ARG A 699 -22.35 18.65 8.05
CA ARG A 699 -22.89 17.30 7.79
C ARG A 699 -22.49 16.76 6.40
N PRO A 700 -22.30 15.43 6.26
CA PRO A 700 -21.85 14.82 5.02
C PRO A 700 -22.84 14.93 3.85
N TYR A 701 -24.15 14.91 4.12
CA TYR A 701 -25.18 14.78 3.07
C TYR A 701 -25.99 16.05 2.79
N ASN A 702 -25.64 17.19 3.40
CA ASN A 702 -26.45 18.41 3.38
C ASN A 702 -27.94 18.24 3.80
N SER A 703 -28.32 17.07 4.33
CA SER A 703 -29.61 16.72 4.95
C SER A 703 -29.41 15.56 5.93
N VAL A 704 -30.43 15.25 6.74
CA VAL A 704 -30.48 14.02 7.56
C VAL A 704 -31.08 12.92 6.69
N LEU A 705 -30.28 11.91 6.36
CA LEU A 705 -30.69 10.81 5.48
C LEU A 705 -30.47 9.46 6.16
N ARG A 706 -31.34 8.50 5.84
CA ARG A 706 -31.21 7.10 6.23
C ARG A 706 -30.03 6.44 5.51
N PRO A 707 -29.10 5.75 6.19
CA PRO A 707 -27.97 5.12 5.52
C PRO A 707 -28.35 3.96 4.60
N GLY A 708 -29.50 3.31 4.84
CA GLY A 708 -29.94 2.15 4.06
C GLY A 708 -30.37 2.49 2.63
N ASP A 709 -31.10 3.59 2.46
CA ASP A 709 -31.74 3.95 1.18
C ASP A 709 -31.62 5.42 0.78
N GLY A 710 -31.00 6.26 1.63
CA GLY A 710 -30.79 7.68 1.34
C GLY A 710 -32.05 8.54 1.41
N LYS A 711 -33.18 8.04 1.93
CA LYS A 711 -34.39 8.84 2.12
C LYS A 711 -34.31 9.68 3.39
N VAL A 712 -35.10 10.74 3.43
CA VAL A 712 -35.31 11.52 4.66
C VAL A 712 -36.16 10.67 5.63
N PRO A 713 -35.77 10.55 6.91
CA PRO A 713 -36.56 9.81 7.88
C PRO A 713 -37.77 10.62 8.35
N ASP A 714 -38.92 9.98 8.44
CA ASP A 714 -40.18 10.54 8.93
C ASP A 714 -40.52 10.06 10.35
N ASN A 715 -39.95 8.94 10.81
CA ASN A 715 -40.30 8.34 12.10
C ASN A 715 -39.09 7.73 12.81
N ILE A 716 -38.49 8.51 13.72
CA ILE A 716 -37.19 8.25 14.32
C ILE A 716 -37.34 7.76 15.77
N ALA A 717 -36.70 6.64 16.10
CA ALA A 717 -36.60 6.15 17.48
C ALA A 717 -35.22 6.39 18.09
N PHE A 718 -35.17 6.92 19.30
CA PHE A 718 -33.98 6.93 20.15
C PHE A 718 -34.08 5.82 21.20
N VAL A 719 -33.04 4.99 21.27
CA VAL A 719 -32.91 3.96 22.32
C VAL A 719 -31.90 4.43 23.35
N LEU A 720 -32.37 4.86 24.52
CA LEU A 720 -31.49 5.29 25.60
C LEU A 720 -30.77 4.10 26.25
N CYS A 721 -29.67 4.42 26.94
CA CYS A 721 -28.89 3.46 27.72
C CYS A 721 -28.34 2.28 26.91
N THR A 722 -28.02 2.46 25.62
CA THR A 722 -27.40 1.39 24.82
C THR A 722 -26.02 1.04 25.37
N GLY A 723 -25.94 -0.10 26.06
CA GLY A 723 -24.73 -0.55 26.73
C GLY A 723 -24.33 0.29 27.93
N SER A 724 -25.26 1.05 28.53
CA SER A 724 -25.07 1.72 29.83
C SER A 724 -26.03 1.15 30.85
N ARG A 725 -25.59 1.05 32.11
CA ARG A 725 -26.36 0.40 33.20
C ARG A 725 -26.78 -1.02 32.81
N ASP A 726 -25.88 -1.74 32.18
CA ASP A 726 -26.12 -3.04 31.59
C ASP A 726 -25.03 -4.06 31.95
N CYS A 727 -25.35 -4.95 32.88
CA CYS A 727 -24.45 -6.01 33.32
C CYS A 727 -24.28 -7.12 32.28
N THR A 728 -25.14 -7.25 31.26
CA THR A 728 -25.00 -8.33 30.26
C THR A 728 -23.85 -8.09 29.30
N VAL A 729 -23.33 -6.86 29.24
CA VAL A 729 -22.20 -6.44 28.40
C VAL A 729 -21.09 -5.80 29.24
N ASP A 730 -21.05 -6.12 30.54
CA ASP A 730 -20.06 -5.67 31.51
C ASP A 730 -19.90 -4.14 31.59
N ASN A 731 -21.00 -3.39 31.47
CA ASN A 731 -21.00 -1.94 31.67
C ASN A 731 -22.12 -1.48 32.59
N GLN A 732 -21.87 -1.52 33.90
CA GLN A 732 -22.84 -1.13 34.92
C GLN A 732 -23.00 0.39 35.05
N LEU A 733 -22.14 1.18 34.42
CA LEU A 733 -22.12 2.63 34.56
C LEU A 733 -23.17 3.35 33.72
N CYS A 734 -23.68 4.45 34.27
CA CYS A 734 -24.37 5.47 33.51
C CYS A 734 -23.35 6.42 32.87
N SER A 735 -23.50 6.71 31.58
CA SER A 735 -22.65 7.68 30.88
C SER A 735 -22.87 9.13 31.30
N ARG A 736 -23.90 9.42 32.12
CA ARG A 736 -24.34 10.75 32.57
C ARG A 736 -24.75 11.75 31.47
N VAL A 737 -24.46 11.46 30.20
CA VAL A 737 -24.70 12.39 29.09
C VAL A 737 -25.71 11.86 28.06
N CYS A 738 -26.00 10.55 28.01
CA CYS A 738 -26.84 9.97 26.95
C CYS A 738 -28.28 10.44 26.94
N CYS A 739 -28.86 10.70 28.11
CA CYS A 739 -30.18 11.31 28.19
C CYS A 739 -30.17 12.70 27.54
N MET A 740 -29.18 13.53 27.88
CA MET A 740 -29.16 14.94 27.49
C MET A 740 -28.74 15.17 26.05
N TYR A 741 -27.78 14.40 25.52
CA TYR A 741 -27.47 14.53 24.09
C TYR A 741 -28.62 14.05 23.20
N SER A 742 -29.43 13.08 23.67
CA SER A 742 -30.59 12.60 22.90
C SER A 742 -31.71 13.63 22.90
N VAL A 743 -32.00 14.23 24.07
CA VAL A 743 -32.91 15.39 24.18
C VAL A 743 -32.44 16.53 23.26
N LYS A 744 -31.13 16.81 23.24
CA LYS A 744 -30.53 17.76 22.29
C LYS A 744 -30.80 17.36 20.85
N HIS A 745 -30.55 16.10 20.46
CA HIS A 745 -30.81 15.64 19.11
C HIS A 745 -32.27 15.81 18.72
N ASN A 746 -33.23 15.51 19.60
CA ASN A 746 -34.66 15.73 19.33
C ASN A 746 -34.96 17.18 18.96
N GLN A 747 -34.50 18.14 19.76
CA GLN A 747 -34.74 19.56 19.48
C GLN A 747 -34.08 20.00 18.16
N LEU A 748 -32.91 19.46 17.82
CA LEU A 748 -32.24 19.74 16.56
C LEU A 748 -32.92 19.08 15.36
N ILE A 749 -33.46 17.87 15.54
CA ILE A 749 -34.24 17.17 14.53
C ILE A 749 -35.50 17.96 14.23
N MET A 750 -36.24 18.46 15.23
CA MET A 750 -37.43 19.28 14.99
C MET A 750 -37.14 20.54 14.18
N GLY A 751 -35.94 21.12 14.32
CA GLY A 751 -35.50 22.23 13.46
C GLY A 751 -35.09 21.79 12.05
N ALA A 752 -34.51 20.60 11.89
CA ALA A 752 -34.01 20.09 10.60
C ALA A 752 -35.09 19.37 9.78
N LEU A 753 -36.01 18.68 10.44
CA LEU A 753 -37.09 17.82 9.95
C LEU A 753 -38.37 18.11 10.76
N PRO A 754 -39.09 19.22 10.50
CA PRO A 754 -40.22 19.65 11.32
C PRO A 754 -41.44 18.70 11.31
N LEU A 755 -41.50 17.79 10.34
CA LEU A 755 -42.58 16.81 10.19
C LEU A 755 -42.21 15.41 10.71
N ALA A 756 -40.97 15.21 11.17
CA ALA A 756 -40.54 13.90 11.63
C ALA A 756 -41.08 13.63 13.04
N ASP A 757 -41.70 12.48 13.23
CA ASP A 757 -42.10 11.97 14.52
C ASP A 757 -40.87 11.40 15.23
N VAL A 758 -40.60 11.87 16.45
CA VAL A 758 -39.43 11.42 17.22
C VAL A 758 -39.88 10.79 18.53
N THR A 759 -39.53 9.52 18.71
CA THR A 759 -39.85 8.74 19.91
C THR A 759 -38.59 8.36 20.68
N VAL A 760 -38.55 8.66 21.97
CA VAL A 760 -37.44 8.32 22.86
C VAL A 760 -37.86 7.22 23.81
N TYR A 761 -37.24 6.06 23.67
CA TYR A 761 -37.40 4.93 24.57
C TYR A 761 -36.41 5.01 25.73
N TYR A 762 -36.93 5.04 26.96
CA TYR A 762 -36.11 5.22 28.15
C TYR A 762 -36.58 4.37 29.34
N MET A 763 -35.63 4.00 30.20
CA MET A 763 -35.96 3.42 31.52
C MET A 763 -36.13 4.51 32.57
N ASP A 764 -35.12 5.37 32.69
CA ASP A 764 -35.09 6.57 33.53
C ASP A 764 -34.36 7.69 32.76
N ILE A 765 -34.75 8.95 33.01
CA ILE A 765 -34.07 10.14 32.50
C ILE A 765 -33.26 10.76 33.63
N ARG A 766 -31.97 11.03 33.38
CA ARG A 766 -31.07 11.68 34.35
C ARG A 766 -30.71 13.08 33.87
N ALA A 767 -31.45 14.08 34.35
CA ALA A 767 -31.31 15.50 34.03
C ALA A 767 -30.79 16.30 35.25
N PHE A 768 -29.62 15.95 35.78
CA PHE A 768 -29.19 16.39 37.12
C PHE A 768 -28.47 17.75 37.20
N SER A 769 -28.10 18.35 36.06
CA SER A 769 -27.31 19.59 36.03
C SER A 769 -28.19 20.83 35.82
N LYS A 770 -27.60 22.01 35.95
CA LYS A 770 -28.32 23.29 35.86
C LYS A 770 -28.99 23.44 34.48
N GLY A 771 -30.31 23.61 34.47
CA GLY A 771 -31.08 23.81 33.24
C GLY A 771 -31.41 22.53 32.47
N TYR A 772 -31.05 21.34 32.98
CA TYR A 772 -31.21 20.08 32.23
C TYR A 772 -32.65 19.56 32.28
N ASP A 773 -33.33 19.74 33.41
CA ASP A 773 -34.74 19.34 33.54
C ASP A 773 -35.64 20.25 32.68
N GLU A 774 -35.40 21.55 32.71
CA GLU A 774 -36.08 22.52 31.84
C GLU A 774 -35.83 22.23 30.36
N PHE A 775 -34.60 21.82 30.00
CA PHE A 775 -34.26 21.42 28.64
C PHE A 775 -34.99 20.14 28.19
N TYR A 776 -35.16 19.18 29.10
CA TYR A 776 -35.99 18.00 28.87
C TYR A 776 -37.47 18.36 28.68
N GLN A 777 -38.05 19.14 29.60
CA GLN A 777 -39.44 19.60 29.52
C GLN A 777 -39.70 20.39 28.22
N GLN A 778 -38.73 21.18 27.77
CA GLN A 778 -38.83 21.90 26.50
C GLN A 778 -38.91 20.95 25.31
N ALA A 779 -38.13 19.87 25.28
CA ALA A 779 -38.19 18.90 24.18
C ALA A 779 -39.54 18.16 24.14
N GLU A 780 -40.10 17.84 25.31
CA GLU A 780 -41.45 17.28 25.43
C GLU A 780 -42.50 18.27 24.91
N ALA A 781 -42.42 19.53 25.32
CA ALA A 781 -43.33 20.60 24.86
C ALA A 781 -43.23 20.88 23.35
N MET A 782 -42.09 20.58 22.72
CA MET A 782 -41.88 20.69 21.27
C MET A 782 -42.46 19.49 20.50
N GLY A 783 -42.98 18.46 21.17
CA GLY A 783 -43.66 17.32 20.55
C GLY A 783 -42.84 16.02 20.49
N ALA A 784 -41.74 15.91 21.25
CA ALA A 784 -40.99 14.65 21.33
C ALA A 784 -41.75 13.64 22.19
N ASN A 785 -41.96 12.43 21.68
CA ASN A 785 -42.67 11.38 22.40
C ASN A 785 -41.71 10.64 23.32
N PHE A 786 -41.93 10.72 24.64
CA PHE A 786 -41.13 9.99 25.62
C PHE A 786 -41.88 8.74 26.07
N VAL A 787 -41.37 7.56 25.68
CA VAL A 787 -41.96 6.27 26.05
C VAL A 787 -41.09 5.61 27.11
N ARG A 788 -41.64 5.45 28.31
CA ARG A 788 -40.96 4.72 29.38
C ARG A 788 -41.02 3.22 29.08
N GLY A 789 -39.97 2.69 28.44
CA GLY A 789 -39.91 1.30 28.05
C GLY A 789 -38.50 0.81 27.78
N ARG A 790 -38.32 -0.52 27.87
CA ARG A 790 -37.05 -1.19 27.63
C ARG A 790 -37.11 -1.99 26.34
N ILE A 791 -36.25 -1.66 25.38
CA ILE A 791 -36.16 -2.38 24.10
C ILE A 791 -35.57 -3.78 24.32
N ALA A 792 -36.31 -4.80 23.90
CA ALA A 792 -35.91 -6.20 23.91
C ALA A 792 -35.11 -6.56 22.65
N ARG A 793 -35.61 -6.22 21.47
CA ARG A 793 -34.96 -6.47 20.18
C ARG A 793 -35.44 -5.52 19.07
N ILE A 794 -34.66 -5.45 18.01
CA ILE A 794 -34.94 -4.68 16.79
C ILE A 794 -34.85 -5.63 15.60
N ASP A 795 -35.95 -5.75 14.85
CA ASP A 795 -36.05 -6.52 13.61
C ASP A 795 -36.27 -5.56 12.42
N GLU A 796 -36.03 -6.03 11.18
CA GLU A 796 -36.32 -5.26 9.95
C GLU A 796 -37.46 -5.92 9.17
N ASN A 797 -38.43 -5.13 8.69
CA ASN A 797 -39.54 -5.61 7.89
C ASN A 797 -39.19 -5.65 6.38
N GLN A 798 -40.13 -6.12 5.54
CA GLN A 798 -39.90 -6.24 4.09
C GLN A 798 -39.70 -4.88 3.40
N ASP A 799 -40.21 -3.80 3.99
CA ASP A 799 -40.11 -2.43 3.47
C ASP A 799 -38.82 -1.71 3.91
N GLY A 800 -38.00 -2.35 4.75
CA GLY A 800 -36.76 -1.80 5.30
C GLY A 800 -36.96 -0.90 6.52
N ASN A 801 -38.16 -0.87 7.09
CA ASN A 801 -38.45 -0.22 8.37
C ASN A 801 -38.10 -1.15 9.54
N LEU A 802 -37.79 -0.54 10.67
CA LEU A 802 -37.32 -1.18 11.89
C LEU A 802 -38.48 -1.38 12.85
N VAL A 803 -38.68 -2.63 13.29
CA VAL A 803 -39.72 -3.02 14.24
C VAL A 803 -39.08 -3.22 15.60
N LEU A 804 -39.37 -2.33 16.54
CA LEU A 804 -38.86 -2.35 17.90
C LEU A 804 -39.85 -3.10 18.79
N GLN A 805 -39.40 -4.17 19.42
CA GLN A 805 -40.14 -4.84 20.47
C GLN A 805 -39.65 -4.34 21.83
N TYR A 806 -40.55 -3.80 22.64
CA TYR A 806 -40.20 -3.21 23.93
C TYR A 806 -41.21 -3.54 25.03
N GLU A 807 -40.75 -3.53 26.28
CA GLU A 807 -41.59 -3.61 27.45
C GLU A 807 -42.10 -2.21 27.80
N ASP A 808 -43.41 -1.99 27.79
CA ASP A 808 -44.03 -0.73 28.20
C ASP A 808 -44.15 -0.67 29.73
N ILE A 809 -43.16 -0.03 30.36
CA ILE A 809 -43.04 0.05 31.82
C ILE A 809 -44.13 0.97 32.39
N ALA A 810 -44.58 1.97 31.64
CA ALA A 810 -45.63 2.88 32.09
C ALA A 810 -47.01 2.20 32.16
N ASN A 811 -47.29 1.28 31.24
CA ASN A 811 -48.61 0.64 31.09
C ASN A 811 -48.64 -0.84 31.55
N GLY A 812 -47.96 -1.16 32.64
CA GLY A 812 -48.07 -2.47 33.28
C GLY A 812 -47.17 -3.57 32.71
N GLY A 813 -46.10 -3.22 32.00
CA GLY A 813 -45.03 -4.15 31.58
C GLY A 813 -45.40 -5.05 30.40
N GLN A 814 -46.38 -4.66 29.59
CA GLN A 814 -46.77 -5.44 28.42
C GLN A 814 -45.73 -5.28 27.30
N THR A 815 -45.54 -6.33 26.51
CA THR A 815 -44.67 -6.27 25.33
C THR A 815 -45.42 -5.63 24.18
N VAL A 816 -44.89 -4.50 23.68
CA VAL A 816 -45.45 -3.72 22.58
C VAL A 816 -44.47 -3.71 21.42
N THR A 817 -45.00 -3.57 20.19
CA THR A 817 -44.21 -3.39 18.97
C THR A 817 -44.49 -2.02 18.38
N ALA A 818 -43.44 -1.29 18.01
CA ALA A 818 -43.54 -0.04 17.28
C ALA A 818 -42.66 -0.08 16.03
N GLU A 819 -43.14 0.53 14.95
CA GLU A 819 -42.40 0.65 13.70
C GLU A 819 -41.76 2.03 13.58
N HIS A 820 -40.51 2.07 13.14
CA HIS A 820 -39.72 3.28 12.91
C HIS A 820 -38.89 3.12 11.65
N ASP A 821 -38.50 4.20 11.00
CA ASP A 821 -37.70 4.14 9.79
C ASP A 821 -36.21 4.41 10.02
N LEU A 822 -35.87 4.98 11.19
CA LEU A 822 -34.49 5.20 11.64
C LEU A 822 -34.40 4.98 13.15
N VAL A 823 -33.39 4.25 13.60
CA VAL A 823 -33.10 4.06 15.03
C VAL A 823 -31.74 4.66 15.38
N VAL A 824 -31.72 5.46 16.45
CA VAL A 824 -30.52 6.05 17.03
C VAL A 824 -30.22 5.42 18.39
N LEU A 825 -29.13 4.66 18.44
CA LEU A 825 -28.61 4.04 19.65
C LEU A 825 -27.81 5.04 20.46
N SER A 826 -28.28 5.31 21.67
CA SER A 826 -27.62 6.23 22.59
C SER A 826 -26.57 5.49 23.40
N VAL A 827 -25.41 5.30 22.79
CA VAL A 827 -24.28 4.53 23.32
C VAL A 827 -23.66 5.17 24.57
N GLY A 828 -23.22 4.28 25.47
CA GLY A 828 -22.52 4.62 26.71
C GLY A 828 -21.07 5.09 26.53
N MET A 829 -20.50 5.56 27.64
CA MET A 829 -19.06 5.82 27.77
C MET A 829 -18.39 4.64 28.47
N LEU A 830 -17.17 4.33 28.05
CA LEU A 830 -16.27 3.35 28.65
C LEU A 830 -14.94 4.02 29.01
N PRO A 831 -14.23 3.54 30.04
CA PRO A 831 -12.89 4.02 30.35
C PRO A 831 -11.92 3.77 29.20
N ASN A 832 -10.90 4.62 29.08
CA ASN A 832 -9.81 4.42 28.12
C ASN A 832 -8.66 3.65 28.77
N THR A 833 -8.77 2.32 28.78
CA THR A 833 -7.80 1.42 29.42
C THR A 833 -6.42 1.39 28.75
N ASP A 834 -6.30 1.84 27.49
CA ASP A 834 -5.01 1.92 26.78
C ASP A 834 -4.02 2.85 27.51
N ALA A 835 -4.56 3.81 28.26
CA ALA A 835 -3.80 4.80 29.01
C ALA A 835 -3.00 4.21 30.19
N TYR A 836 -3.30 2.99 30.64
CA TYR A 836 -2.66 2.39 31.83
C TYR A 836 -1.29 1.78 31.53
N ASN A 837 -1.09 1.37 30.28
CA ASN A 837 0.09 0.63 29.85
C ASN A 837 1.31 1.53 29.58
N ILE A 838 1.18 2.85 29.72
CA ILE A 838 2.27 3.79 29.43
C ILE A 838 3.24 3.91 30.61
N PHE A 839 2.85 3.60 31.85
CA PHE A 839 3.71 3.75 33.02
C PHE A 839 4.61 2.52 33.24
N SER A 840 5.88 2.73 33.56
CA SER A 840 6.86 1.65 33.80
C SER A 840 7.43 1.71 35.21
N GLY A 841 7.34 0.60 35.94
CA GLY A 841 7.82 0.48 37.32
C GLY A 841 6.84 0.95 38.39
N GLU A 842 5.79 1.67 38.00
CA GLU A 842 4.66 2.06 38.85
C GLU A 842 3.37 1.71 38.09
N SER A 843 2.30 1.38 38.82
CA SER A 843 0.99 1.06 38.22
C SER A 843 -0.03 2.11 38.63
N LEU A 844 -0.73 2.65 37.63
CA LEU A 844 -1.82 3.60 37.85
C LEU A 844 -3.04 2.83 38.37
N GLN A 845 -3.51 3.15 39.57
CA GLN A 845 -4.69 2.50 40.13
C GLN A 845 -5.93 2.94 39.37
N THR A 846 -6.89 2.02 39.30
CA THR A 846 -8.20 2.25 38.72
C THR A 846 -9.29 2.11 39.79
N ASP A 847 -10.42 2.76 39.56
CA ASP A 847 -11.62 2.57 40.37
C ASP A 847 -12.32 1.24 40.03
N ASP A 848 -13.43 0.96 40.71
CA ASP A 848 -14.21 -0.28 40.50
C ASP A 848 -14.79 -0.40 39.08
N PHE A 849 -14.76 0.68 38.29
CA PHE A 849 -15.24 0.75 36.92
C PHE A 849 -14.12 0.92 35.90
N SER A 850 -12.88 0.67 36.31
CA SER A 850 -11.69 0.77 35.48
C SER A 850 -11.41 2.17 34.94
N PHE A 851 -11.91 3.26 35.52
CA PHE A 851 -11.43 4.63 35.28
C PHE A 851 -10.19 4.92 36.14
N VAL A 852 -9.43 5.97 35.79
CA VAL A 852 -8.27 6.38 36.62
C VAL A 852 -8.77 6.80 38.00
N LYS A 853 -8.26 6.12 39.05
CA LYS A 853 -8.67 6.37 40.42
C LYS A 853 -8.14 7.73 40.91
N GLU A 854 -9.05 8.55 41.40
CA GLU A 854 -8.74 9.73 42.19
C GLU A 854 -8.53 9.27 43.65
N MET A 855 -7.43 9.68 44.29
CA MET A 855 -7.09 9.19 45.64
C MET A 855 -8.04 9.73 46.71
N ASP A 856 -8.48 10.98 46.55
CA ASP A 856 -9.50 11.63 47.37
C ASP A 856 -10.22 12.67 46.50
N GLU A 857 -11.45 12.36 46.10
CA GLU A 857 -12.26 13.19 45.20
C GLU A 857 -12.71 14.52 45.85
N ASP A 858 -12.77 14.58 47.18
CA ASP A 858 -13.28 15.73 47.92
C ASP A 858 -12.15 16.71 48.30
N ILE A 859 -10.98 16.18 48.69
CA ILE A 859 -9.83 16.97 49.16
C ILE A 859 -8.87 17.30 48.02
N ASP A 860 -8.48 16.29 47.24
CA ASP A 860 -7.48 16.38 46.19
C ASP A 860 -8.02 15.90 44.81
N PRO A 861 -9.10 16.51 44.27
CA PRO A 861 -9.69 16.09 42.99
C PRO A 861 -8.67 16.18 41.84
N GLY A 862 -8.48 15.07 41.13
CA GLY A 862 -7.50 14.92 40.05
C GLY A 862 -6.16 14.28 40.45
N ARG A 863 -5.89 14.05 41.74
CA ARG A 863 -4.66 13.36 42.17
C ARG A 863 -4.77 11.85 42.00
N THR A 864 -3.80 11.24 41.32
CA THR A 864 -3.77 9.79 41.10
C THR A 864 -2.93 9.03 42.15
N SER A 865 -2.87 7.71 42.03
CA SER A 865 -2.01 6.86 42.88
C SER A 865 -0.51 7.07 42.68
N ILE A 866 -0.10 7.70 41.58
CA ILE A 866 1.30 7.98 41.27
C ILE A 866 1.60 9.44 41.62
N ASP A 867 2.56 9.67 42.52
CA ASP A 867 2.90 11.01 42.99
C ASP A 867 3.44 11.90 41.85
N GLY A 868 2.86 13.07 41.61
CA GLY A 868 3.22 13.91 40.44
C GLY A 868 2.52 13.52 39.13
N VAL A 869 1.60 12.55 39.16
CA VAL A 869 0.67 12.25 38.06
C VAL A 869 -0.74 12.63 38.48
N PHE A 870 -1.41 13.38 37.62
CA PHE A 870 -2.76 13.91 37.80
C PHE A 870 -3.68 13.43 36.67
N VAL A 871 -4.98 13.50 36.85
CA VAL A 871 -5.99 13.13 35.85
C VAL A 871 -6.97 14.28 35.64
N ALA A 872 -7.40 14.50 34.40
CA ALA A 872 -8.28 15.60 34.02
C ALA A 872 -9.42 15.16 33.10
N GLY A 873 -10.59 15.76 33.31
CA GLY A 873 -11.78 15.54 32.50
C GLY A 873 -12.33 14.12 32.61
N THR A 874 -12.73 13.53 31.48
CA THR A 874 -13.42 12.24 31.44
C THR A 874 -12.52 11.02 31.64
N ALA A 875 -11.21 11.22 31.84
CA ALA A 875 -10.27 10.12 32.09
C ALA A 875 -10.45 9.51 33.49
N SER A 876 -11.01 10.26 34.45
CA SER A 876 -11.36 9.76 35.79
C SER A 876 -12.82 9.35 35.95
N GLY A 877 -13.67 9.57 34.94
CA GLY A 877 -15.07 9.17 35.01
C GLY A 877 -15.96 9.82 33.96
N ALA A 878 -17.20 9.35 33.86
CA ALA A 878 -18.20 9.97 32.99
C ALA A 878 -18.55 11.39 33.51
N ARG A 879 -18.31 12.41 32.68
CA ARG A 879 -18.54 13.84 33.01
C ARG A 879 -19.07 14.56 31.78
N ASP A 880 -19.89 15.59 31.99
CA ASP A 880 -20.26 16.52 30.92
C ASP A 880 -19.15 17.56 30.67
N ILE A 881 -19.39 18.49 29.74
CA ILE A 881 -18.38 19.47 29.33
C ILE A 881 -18.04 20.44 30.48
N PRO A 882 -19.01 21.09 31.17
CA PRO A 882 -18.72 21.93 32.33
C PRO A 882 -17.95 21.20 33.44
N ASP A 883 -18.38 19.99 33.83
CA ASP A 883 -17.70 19.20 34.86
C ASP A 883 -16.26 18.86 34.43
N SER A 884 -16.06 18.57 33.14
CA SER A 884 -14.72 18.27 32.60
C SER A 884 -13.78 19.47 32.64
N ILE A 885 -14.28 20.68 32.37
CA ILE A 885 -13.51 21.93 32.43
C ILE A 885 -13.17 22.28 33.89
N LEU A 886 -14.12 22.12 34.80
CA LEU A 886 -13.88 22.35 36.24
C LEU A 886 -12.82 21.40 36.77
N HIS A 887 -12.94 20.10 36.47
CA HIS A 887 -11.98 19.09 36.88
C HIS A 887 -10.58 19.34 36.30
N ALA A 888 -10.49 19.76 35.04
CA ALA A 888 -9.22 20.15 34.42
C ALA A 888 -8.52 21.34 35.12
N GLY A 889 -9.31 22.28 35.67
CA GLY A 889 -8.81 23.37 36.50
C GLY A 889 -8.21 22.90 37.81
N ALA A 890 -8.86 21.93 38.48
CA ALA A 890 -8.35 21.32 39.70
C ALA A 890 -7.02 20.59 39.45
N ALA A 891 -6.97 19.72 38.43
CA ALA A 891 -5.77 19.00 38.05
C ALA A 891 -4.60 19.94 37.69
N ALA A 892 -4.87 21.05 36.98
CA ALA A 892 -3.86 22.06 36.67
C ALA A 892 -3.31 22.74 37.93
N ALA A 893 -4.18 23.15 38.86
CA ALA A 893 -3.76 23.79 40.10
C ALA A 893 -2.89 22.86 40.98
N GLN A 894 -3.27 21.58 41.07
CA GLN A 894 -2.51 20.58 41.81
C GLN A 894 -1.17 20.25 41.16
N ALA A 895 -1.13 20.13 39.83
CA ALA A 895 0.11 19.92 39.09
C ALA A 895 1.07 21.10 39.26
N ALA A 896 0.59 22.33 39.19
CA ALA A 896 1.39 23.52 39.47
C ALA A 896 1.94 23.50 40.91
N ALA A 897 1.09 23.23 41.91
CA ALA A 897 1.50 23.13 43.31
C ALA A 897 2.57 22.04 43.53
N TYR A 898 2.46 20.91 42.83
CA TYR A 898 3.45 19.83 42.86
C TYR A 898 4.79 20.28 42.29
N VAL A 899 4.78 20.90 41.12
CA VAL A 899 5.99 21.41 40.45
C VAL A 899 6.72 22.43 41.33
N GLU A 900 5.99 23.36 41.96
CA GLU A 900 6.61 24.33 42.88
C GLU A 900 7.23 23.66 44.11
N ARG A 901 6.53 22.70 44.73
CA ARG A 901 7.09 21.93 45.86
C ARG A 901 8.34 21.15 45.44
N ALA A 902 8.36 20.60 44.23
CA ALA A 902 9.50 19.87 43.70
C ALA A 902 10.68 20.81 43.40
N ARG A 903 10.42 22.04 42.92
CA ARG A 903 11.43 23.09 42.70
C ARG A 903 12.08 23.56 44.01
N VAL A 904 11.30 23.71 45.09
CA VAL A 904 11.80 24.15 46.41
C VAL A 904 12.62 23.08 47.13
N LYS A 905 12.42 21.79 46.82
CA LYS A 905 13.18 20.66 47.41
C LYS A 905 14.54 20.41 46.73
N ARG A 906 14.81 21.05 45.59
CA ARG A 906 16.11 21.05 44.90
C ARG A 906 16.94 22.23 45.37
#